data_AF-A0A2V6Q0C2-F1
#
_entry.id   AF-A0A2V6Q0C2-F1
#
_cell.length_a   1.000
_cell.length_b   1.000
_cell.length_c   1.000
_cell.angle_alpha   90.00
_cell.angle_beta   90.00
_cell.angle_gamma   90.00
#
_symmetry.space_group_name_H-M   'P 1'
#
loop_
_entity.id
_entity.type
_entity.pdbx_description
1 polymer ?
#
loop_
_entity_poly.entity_id
_entity_poly.type
_entity_poly.pdbx_seq_one_letter_code
_entity_poly.pdbx_strand_id
1 'polypeptide(L)'
;MVVGGRVLGPGALAARAHGQRDPCARGRGRAGEAARERRDPQPVGAPTARQEGPDPRPRDVAVDQGRSAGRLRGPVRGVLRLPARAHAPARDRRVARRLRCLARPAAAARARAHRRTGAPRPRRLPHGPLRHLSHHRRHAGRRAPRAGPDAPRGPHDAGRRHAAEHARPSRGLDHRSAADQAGRPHAVDRAGRRRSPGAARLSRELEVSAELAVRDVDDAATRAALEVTWAPPRGVLGLLGTVNHKVVAIRYIVSAFVFFALAGVLALVMRAQLAYPEARLVGPDLYNQIFTVHGSTMMFLFAVPVMEAMGLYLVPLMVGTRNVAFPRLNAFGFWIYLIGGALLWGAFLLNAGPDAGWFAYVPLAGPDQAPGKRIDVWAQMITFTELAALVGAVELVVTTLKLRAPGMSLNRVPLFVWAMLVTAFMVIFAMPAIMVASTMLAMDRLVDTHFFNVAEGGDALLWQHLFWFFGHPEVYIIFIPATGFVSTIVQTFARRPIVGYPAMVLSLIATGFLGFGLWVHHMFATGLPKLGESFFTAASMLIAIPTGVQIFCWLATLRSGRVLVRAPLLYVLAFVATFVLGGLSGVMVASAPLDLQLHDTFFVVAHLHYVLIGGSVFPLLGALHYWLPKMSGRMPSEGLGRLTVAILFVGFQLTFFPMHQLGLAGMPRRVYTYLPETGWGPLNALSSVGAALLGVAVLLFVANVAWTLRRGARAEDDPWGADTLEWSTTSPPPAYNFVHIPVVESRHPLWTHPSPRVVTGLRIDVREVLVTDAIDAVPDHRHMLDGPTLYPFLTAMAAGIGIITAIFTPWGITVGVVLTLPPLIGWFWPAGEAIAGTTREKA
;
A
#
# COMPACT_ATOMS: atom_id res chain seq x y z
N MET A 1 -17.34 53.15 -24.35
CA MET A 1 -17.52 54.30 -23.43
C MET A 1 -19.00 54.63 -23.36
N VAL A 2 -19.51 55.07 -22.20
CA VAL A 2 -20.93 55.43 -21.99
C VAL A 2 -20.96 56.79 -21.27
N VAL A 3 -21.67 57.82 -21.74
CA VAL A 3 -22.32 58.01 -23.06
C VAL A 3 -22.26 59.50 -23.44
N GLY A 4 -22.20 59.79 -24.75
CA GLY A 4 -22.47 61.10 -25.32
C GLY A 4 -21.87 61.27 -26.73
N GLY A 5 -22.63 61.23 -27.82
CA GLY A 5 -24.03 60.81 -27.98
C GLY A 5 -24.57 61.08 -29.40
N ARG A 6 -25.51 60.23 -29.87
CA ARG A 6 -26.23 60.28 -31.18
C ARG A 6 -25.41 59.85 -32.43
N VAL A 7 -25.97 58.94 -33.26
CA VAL A 7 -26.41 59.15 -34.69
C VAL A 7 -25.24 59.15 -35.69
N LEU A 8 -25.13 58.29 -36.73
CA LEU A 8 -26.04 57.30 -37.38
C LEU A 8 -25.23 56.13 -38.04
N GLY A 9 -25.91 55.15 -38.66
CA GLY A 9 -25.36 54.22 -39.69
C GLY A 9 -26.07 54.44 -41.05
N PRO A 10 -26.14 53.49 -42.01
CA PRO A 10 -25.50 52.15 -42.12
C PRO A 10 -24.83 51.85 -43.50
N GLY A 11 -24.29 50.62 -43.68
CA GLY A 11 -23.79 50.08 -44.97
C GLY A 11 -22.31 50.38 -45.30
N ALA A 12 -21.68 49.90 -46.39
CA ALA A 12 -21.93 48.73 -47.28
C ALA A 12 -20.75 48.58 -48.28
N LEU A 13 -20.56 47.37 -48.87
CA LEU A 13 -19.82 47.06 -50.12
C LEU A 13 -18.27 47.24 -50.21
N ALA A 14 -17.69 46.44 -51.13
CA ALA A 14 -16.38 46.54 -51.81
C ALA A 14 -15.10 46.57 -50.94
N ALA A 15 -14.05 45.74 -51.13
CA ALA A 15 -13.46 45.07 -52.30
C ALA A 15 -12.81 46.01 -53.34
N ARG A 16 -11.47 46.05 -53.37
CA ARG A 16 -10.66 46.52 -54.52
C ARG A 16 -9.25 45.94 -54.49
N ALA A 17 -8.76 45.52 -55.64
CA ALA A 17 -7.36 45.23 -55.92
C ALA A 17 -6.99 45.90 -57.24
N HIS A 18 -5.74 46.33 -57.39
CA HIS A 18 -4.99 46.52 -58.65
C HIS A 18 -3.53 46.91 -58.29
N GLY A 19 -2.54 46.73 -59.18
CA GLY A 19 -2.64 46.32 -60.58
C GLY A 19 -1.43 45.52 -61.08
N GLN A 20 -1.49 45.13 -62.34
CA GLN A 20 -0.51 44.26 -63.00
C GLN A 20 0.77 45.01 -63.41
N ARG A 21 1.87 44.28 -63.60
CA ARG A 21 2.73 44.43 -64.79
C ARG A 21 3.58 43.19 -65.06
N ASP A 22 3.44 42.71 -66.28
CA ASP A 22 4.23 41.69 -67.00
C ASP A 22 4.03 42.08 -68.50
N PRO A 23 4.93 41.78 -69.48
CA PRO A 23 5.23 40.39 -69.86
C PRO A 23 6.61 40.12 -70.52
N CYS A 24 6.75 38.88 -71.03
CA CYS A 24 7.60 38.42 -72.15
C CYS A 24 9.08 38.06 -71.88
N ALA A 25 9.65 37.03 -72.54
CA ALA A 25 9.08 35.89 -73.28
C ALA A 25 10.15 34.85 -73.68
N ARG A 26 9.73 33.57 -73.87
CA ARG A 26 10.46 32.43 -74.51
C ARG A 26 11.69 31.91 -73.72
N GLY A 27 12.06 30.62 -73.80
CA GLY A 27 11.42 29.46 -74.44
C GLY A 27 12.44 28.38 -74.89
N ARG A 28 11.98 27.11 -75.01
CA ARG A 28 12.73 25.85 -75.26
C ARG A 28 13.43 25.26 -74.00
N GLY A 29 13.47 23.94 -73.78
CA GLY A 29 12.68 22.85 -74.38
C GLY A 29 13.36 21.46 -74.40
N ARG A 30 12.57 20.40 -74.14
CA ARG A 30 12.92 18.94 -74.14
C ARG A 30 13.86 18.51 -72.99
N ALA A 31 13.68 17.40 -72.27
CA ALA A 31 13.24 16.00 -72.56
C ALA A 31 14.33 15.17 -73.27
N GLY A 32 14.66 13.95 -72.83
CA GLY A 32 14.16 13.17 -71.67
C GLY A 32 14.95 11.85 -71.50
N GLU A 33 14.37 10.85 -70.81
CA GLU A 33 14.84 9.43 -70.74
C GLU A 33 16.21 9.18 -70.02
N ALA A 34 16.51 8.02 -69.40
CA ALA A 34 15.70 6.87 -69.00
C ALA A 34 16.28 6.10 -67.77
N ALA A 35 15.37 5.49 -67.02
CA ALA A 35 15.41 4.18 -66.31
C ALA A 35 16.73 3.47 -65.87
N ARG A 36 16.73 3.01 -64.59
CA ARG A 36 17.37 1.79 -64.01
C ARG A 36 18.93 1.76 -63.94
N GLU A 37 19.60 1.01 -63.04
CA GLU A 37 19.20 0.25 -61.84
C GLU A 37 20.37 0.12 -60.82
N ARG A 38 20.05 -0.07 -59.52
CA ARG A 38 20.81 -0.76 -58.45
C ARG A 38 22.36 -0.83 -58.50
N ARG A 39 23.04 -0.18 -57.54
CA ARG A 39 23.84 -0.80 -56.44
C ARG A 39 24.67 0.22 -55.65
N ASP A 40 24.72 0.06 -54.33
CA ASP A 40 25.74 0.65 -53.43
C ASP A 40 27.13 0.03 -53.71
N PRO A 41 28.27 0.74 -53.50
CA PRO A 41 28.69 1.21 -52.16
C PRO A 41 29.36 2.61 -52.08
N GLN A 42 29.76 2.99 -50.86
CA GLN A 42 30.58 4.15 -50.46
C GLN A 42 32.03 4.10 -51.02
N PRO A 43 32.91 5.10 -50.72
CA PRO A 43 32.83 6.57 -50.90
C PRO A 43 34.12 7.14 -51.57
N VAL A 44 34.23 8.48 -51.74
CA VAL A 44 35.44 9.36 -51.88
C VAL A 44 35.02 10.63 -52.68
N GLY A 45 35.54 11.85 -52.45
CA GLY A 45 36.48 12.35 -51.44
C GLY A 45 37.35 13.53 -51.94
N ALA A 46 38.21 14.07 -51.06
CA ALA A 46 39.22 15.14 -51.29
C ALA A 46 38.68 16.56 -51.61
N PRO A 47 39.49 17.64 -51.53
CA PRO A 47 40.87 17.81 -51.00
C PRO A 47 40.85 18.48 -49.57
N THR A 48 41.89 18.91 -48.82
CA THR A 48 43.38 18.81 -48.68
C THR A 48 43.76 19.49 -47.32
N ALA A 49 44.97 19.57 -46.75
CA ALA A 49 46.26 18.80 -46.67
C ALA A 49 47.34 19.82 -46.15
N ARG A 50 48.52 19.53 -45.56
CA ARG A 50 49.26 18.33 -45.10
C ARG A 50 50.36 18.80 -44.09
N GLN A 51 50.58 18.12 -42.96
CA GLN A 51 51.91 18.06 -42.30
C GLN A 51 52.03 16.81 -41.41
N GLU A 52 53.25 16.34 -41.15
CA GLU A 52 53.57 14.95 -40.75
C GLU A 52 54.40 14.87 -39.45
N GLY A 53 54.37 13.70 -38.78
CA GLY A 53 55.15 13.41 -37.55
C GLY A 53 56.62 13.05 -37.82
N PRO A 54 57.39 12.61 -36.79
CA PRO A 54 57.37 11.16 -36.47
C PRO A 54 57.71 10.72 -35.01
N ASP A 55 57.04 9.63 -34.57
CA ASP A 55 57.56 8.37 -33.99
C ASP A 55 58.68 8.34 -32.87
N PRO A 56 59.07 7.19 -32.25
CA PRO A 56 59.00 7.13 -30.78
C PRO A 56 60.20 6.51 -30.01
N ARG A 57 60.16 6.70 -28.67
CA ARG A 57 61.02 6.07 -27.64
C ARG A 57 62.49 6.58 -27.60
N PRO A 58 63.39 6.11 -26.70
CA PRO A 58 63.69 6.93 -25.52
C PRO A 58 65.20 7.14 -25.25
N ARG A 59 65.57 8.24 -24.57
CA ARG A 59 66.93 8.42 -24.02
C ARG A 59 66.94 9.16 -22.69
N ASP A 60 67.76 8.65 -21.78
CA ASP A 60 68.13 9.27 -20.50
C ASP A 60 69.11 10.43 -20.71
N VAL A 61 69.08 11.42 -19.82
CA VAL A 61 70.22 12.31 -19.51
C VAL A 61 70.27 12.50 -17.99
N ALA A 62 71.48 12.56 -17.43
CA ALA A 62 71.71 12.52 -15.99
C ALA A 62 71.85 13.91 -15.34
N VAL A 63 71.43 13.97 -14.07
CA VAL A 63 72.13 14.55 -12.90
C VAL A 63 72.98 15.83 -13.08
N ASP A 64 72.65 16.84 -12.27
CA ASP A 64 73.66 17.66 -11.57
C ASP A 64 73.31 17.77 -10.06
N GLN A 65 74.21 18.28 -9.22
CA GLN A 65 74.26 18.02 -7.78
C GLN A 65 74.25 19.28 -6.89
N GLY A 66 73.60 19.20 -5.72
CA GLY A 66 73.72 20.19 -4.65
C GLY A 66 73.42 19.58 -3.27
N ARG A 67 74.40 19.56 -2.35
CA ARG A 67 74.28 18.98 -0.99
C ARG A 67 74.00 20.09 0.04
N SER A 68 73.12 19.91 1.01
CA SER A 68 73.41 19.32 2.34
C SER A 68 72.08 19.19 3.13
N ALA A 69 71.71 18.06 3.78
CA ALA A 69 72.23 17.47 5.03
C ALA A 69 72.09 18.41 6.26
N GLY A 70 71.33 18.12 7.33
CA GLY A 70 70.45 16.98 7.70
C GLY A 70 69.58 17.38 8.93
N ARG A 71 68.97 16.51 9.76
CA ARG A 71 68.94 15.03 9.89
C ARG A 71 67.64 14.60 10.61
N LEU A 72 67.03 13.45 10.28
CA LEU A 72 66.08 12.71 11.16
C LEU A 72 66.22 11.19 10.97
N ARG A 73 65.86 10.38 11.98
CA ARG A 73 65.83 8.90 11.95
C ARG A 73 64.39 8.40 12.20
N GLY A 74 63.98 7.34 11.51
CA GLY A 74 62.69 6.64 11.72
C GLY A 74 62.81 5.50 12.76
N PRO A 75 62.12 4.35 12.62
CA PRO A 75 61.25 3.92 11.50
C PRO A 75 59.94 3.19 11.91
N VAL A 76 59.10 2.81 10.92
CA VAL A 76 58.63 1.43 10.66
C VAL A 76 57.82 1.41 9.34
N ARG A 77 57.83 0.28 8.62
CA ARG A 77 57.20 0.10 7.29
C ARG A 77 55.80 -0.55 7.40
N GLY A 78 55.01 -0.44 6.33
CA GLY A 78 53.86 -1.30 6.04
C GLY A 78 53.92 -1.83 4.59
N VAL A 79 52.76 -1.83 3.91
CA VAL A 79 52.53 -2.10 2.47
C VAL A 79 52.17 -3.56 2.07
N LEU A 80 51.39 -3.65 1.00
CA LEU A 80 50.58 -4.78 0.52
C LEU A 80 51.26 -5.61 -0.60
N ARG A 81 50.78 -6.85 -0.77
CA ARG A 81 50.62 -7.65 -2.02
C ARG A 81 51.70 -7.60 -3.13
N LEU A 82 52.14 -8.79 -3.56
CA LEU A 82 52.65 -9.06 -4.92
C LEU A 82 51.98 -10.33 -5.52
N PRO A 83 51.98 -10.51 -6.86
CA PRO A 83 51.24 -11.56 -7.56
C PRO A 83 52.09 -12.82 -7.87
N ALA A 84 51.51 -13.77 -8.62
CA ALA A 84 52.17 -15.03 -8.98
C ALA A 84 52.16 -15.32 -10.49
N ARG A 85 53.26 -15.88 -11.02
CA ARG A 85 53.27 -17.05 -11.94
C ARG A 85 54.67 -17.55 -12.30
N ALA A 86 54.72 -18.86 -12.62
CA ALA A 86 55.70 -19.59 -13.43
C ALA A 86 57.19 -19.66 -12.99
N HIS A 87 57.64 -20.86 -12.62
CA HIS A 87 58.67 -21.62 -13.37
C HIS A 87 58.64 -23.12 -12.96
N ALA A 88 59.11 -24.00 -13.85
CA ALA A 88 59.35 -25.44 -13.67
C ALA A 88 60.64 -25.79 -14.47
N PRO A 89 61.38 -26.91 -14.23
CA PRO A 89 60.94 -28.29 -14.59
C PRO A 89 61.60 -29.46 -13.79
N ALA A 90 61.59 -30.68 -14.36
CA ALA A 90 62.31 -31.95 -13.97
C ALA A 90 61.74 -32.75 -12.76
N ARG A 91 61.36 -34.05 -12.84
CA ARG A 91 62.04 -35.34 -13.21
C ARG A 91 62.89 -35.93 -12.06
N ASP A 92 62.86 -37.23 -11.71
CA ASP A 92 62.05 -38.41 -12.14
C ASP A 92 62.16 -39.60 -11.13
N ARG A 93 61.22 -40.58 -11.16
CA ARG A 93 61.19 -41.93 -10.49
C ARG A 93 61.20 -41.98 -8.94
N ARG A 94 60.42 -42.85 -8.25
CA ARG A 94 60.24 -44.32 -8.42
C ARG A 94 58.88 -44.85 -7.91
N VAL A 95 58.45 -46.01 -8.45
CA VAL A 95 57.55 -47.08 -7.90
C VAL A 95 56.27 -46.62 -7.15
N ALA A 96 55.02 -46.64 -7.66
CA ALA A 96 54.21 -47.62 -8.43
C ALA A 96 53.39 -48.65 -7.60
N ARG A 97 52.04 -48.56 -7.64
CA ARG A 97 51.09 -49.70 -7.83
C ARG A 97 49.60 -49.27 -8.02
N ARG A 98 49.02 -49.69 -9.16
CA ARG A 98 47.59 -50.01 -9.49
C ARG A 98 46.51 -48.89 -9.31
N LEU A 99 45.83 -48.37 -10.37
CA LEU A 99 44.82 -48.96 -11.31
C LEU A 99 43.46 -49.26 -10.62
N ARG A 100 42.23 -48.95 -11.10
CA ARG A 100 41.61 -48.15 -12.22
C ARG A 100 40.20 -47.72 -11.69
N CYS A 101 39.62 -46.54 -11.93
CA CYS A 101 39.04 -45.96 -13.16
C CYS A 101 37.90 -46.77 -13.83
N LEU A 102 36.63 -46.33 -13.70
CA LEU A 102 35.64 -46.12 -14.80
C LEU A 102 34.25 -45.64 -14.31
N ALA A 103 33.26 -45.53 -15.22
CA ALA A 103 32.06 -44.69 -15.09
C ALA A 103 30.70 -45.43 -14.93
N ARG A 104 29.62 -44.62 -14.84
CA ARG A 104 28.16 -44.90 -15.03
C ARG A 104 27.83 -45.79 -16.27
N PRO A 105 26.58 -46.30 -16.48
CA PRO A 105 25.30 -46.11 -15.72
C PRO A 105 24.41 -47.38 -15.51
N ALA A 106 23.19 -47.16 -14.98
CA ALA A 106 21.88 -47.71 -15.44
C ALA A 106 21.14 -48.90 -14.73
N ALA A 107 19.84 -48.64 -14.50
CA ALA A 107 18.65 -49.51 -14.66
C ALA A 107 18.25 -50.63 -13.66
N ALA A 108 16.92 -50.74 -13.49
CA ALA A 108 16.10 -51.91 -13.07
C ALA A 108 16.24 -52.48 -11.63
N ALA A 109 15.22 -53.15 -11.05
CA ALA A 109 13.75 -53.11 -11.19
C ALA A 109 13.04 -53.92 -10.07
N ARG A 110 11.72 -53.73 -9.89
CA ARG A 110 10.74 -54.58 -9.13
C ARG A 110 10.94 -54.58 -7.58
N ALA A 111 9.92 -54.46 -6.72
CA ALA A 111 8.60 -55.13 -6.56
C ALA A 111 8.74 -56.59 -6.07
N ARG A 112 7.90 -57.14 -5.17
CA ARG A 112 6.77 -56.63 -4.37
C ARG A 112 6.44 -57.63 -3.23
N ALA A 113 6.04 -57.13 -2.07
CA ALA A 113 5.16 -57.71 -1.03
C ALA A 113 4.93 -59.23 -0.90
N HIS A 114 5.06 -59.74 0.33
CA HIS A 114 4.06 -60.55 1.07
C HIS A 114 4.41 -60.52 2.57
N ARG A 115 3.54 -60.74 3.57
CA ARG A 115 2.09 -60.61 3.87
C ARG A 115 1.87 -61.47 5.13
N ARG A 116 0.85 -61.15 5.96
CA ARG A 116 0.39 -61.83 7.21
C ARG A 116 1.09 -61.38 8.51
N THR A 117 0.42 -61.27 9.67
CA THR A 117 -1.02 -61.12 10.04
C THR A 117 -1.11 -60.70 11.52
N GLY A 118 -2.13 -59.94 11.93
CA GLY A 118 -2.49 -59.86 13.36
C GLY A 118 -3.07 -58.52 13.86
N ALA A 119 -4.24 -58.59 14.48
CA ALA A 119 -4.91 -57.61 15.35
C ALA A 119 -5.95 -58.40 16.21
N PRO A 120 -6.49 -57.92 17.36
CA PRO A 120 -6.55 -56.52 17.80
C PRO A 120 -6.33 -56.21 19.32
N ARG A 121 -5.91 -54.96 19.61
CA ARG A 121 -6.13 -54.23 20.90
C ARG A 121 -5.54 -54.91 22.19
N PRO A 122 -5.76 -54.36 23.40
CA PRO A 122 -5.18 -53.08 23.84
C PRO A 122 -4.46 -53.18 25.22
N ARG A 123 -3.55 -52.24 25.55
CA ARG A 123 -3.25 -51.93 26.97
C ARG A 123 -2.60 -50.57 27.22
N ARG A 124 -2.74 -50.11 28.47
CA ARG A 124 -2.34 -48.79 29.00
C ARG A 124 -0.82 -48.68 29.15
N LEU A 125 -0.29 -47.46 29.09
CA LEU A 125 1.06 -47.13 29.59
C LEU A 125 0.97 -46.50 30.99
N PRO A 126 1.97 -46.67 31.89
CA PRO A 126 1.87 -46.27 33.30
C PRO A 126 2.36 -44.83 33.57
N HIS A 127 2.01 -44.30 34.75
CA HIS A 127 2.55 -43.05 35.30
C HIS A 127 3.59 -43.29 36.40
N GLY A 128 4.55 -42.37 36.51
CA GLY A 128 5.24 -42.05 37.77
C GLY A 128 6.78 -42.15 37.73
N PRO A 129 7.48 -41.59 38.74
CA PRO A 129 6.96 -40.82 39.87
C PRO A 129 7.36 -39.32 39.86
N LEU A 130 6.59 -38.50 40.57
CA LEU A 130 6.99 -37.15 40.99
C LEU A 130 7.94 -37.23 42.21
N ARG A 131 8.80 -36.23 42.40
CA ARG A 131 9.42 -35.94 43.70
C ARG A 131 8.94 -34.59 44.24
N HIS A 132 8.10 -34.65 45.26
CA HIS A 132 7.86 -33.54 46.19
C HIS A 132 9.03 -33.44 47.19
N LEU A 133 9.32 -32.23 47.68
CA LEU A 133 10.02 -32.01 48.95
C LEU A 133 9.51 -30.72 49.62
N SER A 134 9.31 -30.76 50.94
CA SER A 134 8.83 -29.63 51.73
C SER A 134 9.12 -29.81 53.24
N HIS A 135 9.49 -28.71 53.90
CA HIS A 135 9.57 -28.47 55.37
C HIS A 135 10.71 -29.09 56.23
N HIS A 136 11.53 -28.16 56.80
CA HIS A 136 11.92 -28.05 58.23
C HIS A 136 12.73 -29.18 58.92
N ARG A 137 13.40 -28.99 60.08
CA ARG A 137 13.01 -28.24 61.31
C ARG A 137 14.18 -28.08 62.31
N ARG A 138 13.95 -27.28 63.38
CA ARG A 138 14.78 -27.09 64.63
C ARG A 138 16.08 -26.29 64.42
N HIS A 139 16.61 -25.45 65.33
CA HIS A 139 16.20 -24.78 66.60
C HIS A 139 17.22 -23.60 66.79
N ALA A 140 17.08 -22.52 67.58
CA ALA A 140 16.04 -21.79 68.35
C ALA A 140 16.67 -20.39 68.69
N GLY A 141 16.08 -19.37 69.35
CA GLY A 141 14.77 -19.13 69.99
C GLY A 141 14.81 -17.84 70.86
N ARG A 142 13.70 -17.51 71.55
CA ARG A 142 13.48 -16.36 72.50
C ARG A 142 13.47 -14.90 71.95
N ARG A 143 12.30 -14.26 72.19
CA ARG A 143 12.05 -12.87 72.63
C ARG A 143 12.35 -11.66 71.71
N ALA A 144 11.27 -10.96 71.36
CA ALA A 144 11.19 -9.48 71.25
C ALA A 144 11.23 -8.84 72.68
N PRO A 145 11.31 -7.50 72.92
CA PRO A 145 10.57 -6.46 72.18
C PRO A 145 11.17 -5.02 72.06
N ARG A 146 10.38 -4.14 71.40
CA ARG A 146 10.33 -2.66 71.53
C ARG A 146 11.47 -1.80 70.94
N ALA A 147 11.22 -0.49 70.91
CA ALA A 147 11.97 0.55 70.22
C ALA A 147 12.32 1.71 71.17
N GLY A 148 13.26 2.57 70.77
CA GLY A 148 13.63 3.84 71.42
C GLY A 148 14.62 4.64 70.55
N PRO A 149 14.73 5.99 70.68
CA PRO A 149 15.39 6.84 69.68
C PRO A 149 16.60 7.67 70.19
N ASP A 150 16.98 8.66 69.37
CA ASP A 150 17.80 9.87 69.63
C ASP A 150 19.34 9.84 69.49
N ALA A 151 19.89 11.01 69.12
CA ALA A 151 21.31 11.35 68.93
C ALA A 151 21.79 12.29 70.07
N PRO A 152 23.09 12.69 70.18
CA PRO A 152 23.48 14.02 69.63
C PRO A 152 25.01 14.38 69.39
N ARG A 153 25.25 15.52 68.70
CA ARG A 153 26.34 16.55 68.86
C ARG A 153 27.80 16.31 68.35
N GLY A 154 28.47 17.43 68.01
CA GLY A 154 29.91 17.62 67.62
C GLY A 154 30.76 18.24 68.76
N PRO A 155 31.73 19.19 68.59
CA PRO A 155 32.07 20.06 67.42
C PRO A 155 33.60 20.41 67.20
N HIS A 156 33.92 21.41 66.32
CA HIS A 156 35.13 22.30 66.27
C HIS A 156 36.56 21.71 66.05
N ASP A 157 37.65 22.39 65.61
CA ASP A 157 38.02 23.55 64.73
C ASP A 157 39.58 23.56 64.59
N ALA A 158 40.34 24.43 63.89
CA ALA A 158 40.31 25.02 62.53
C ALA A 158 41.61 25.87 62.29
N GLY A 159 42.20 25.97 61.07
CA GLY A 159 43.35 26.89 60.86
C GLY A 159 44.12 26.93 59.51
N ARG A 160 44.12 28.13 58.86
CA ARG A 160 45.18 28.83 58.05
C ARG A 160 45.97 28.11 56.91
N ARG A 161 46.41 28.77 55.80
CA ARG A 161 46.02 29.99 55.03
C ARG A 161 46.92 30.13 53.77
N HIS A 162 46.34 30.30 52.56
CA HIS A 162 46.88 30.95 51.32
C HIS A 162 48.28 30.50 50.77
N ALA A 163 48.74 30.79 49.55
CA ALA A 163 48.26 31.53 48.36
C ALA A 163 48.99 30.94 47.10
N ALA A 164 48.66 31.18 45.83
CA ALA A 164 47.51 31.79 45.12
C ALA A 164 47.46 31.13 43.69
N GLU A 165 47.04 31.65 42.51
CA GLU A 165 46.76 32.99 41.96
C GLU A 165 45.61 32.99 40.89
N HIS A 166 45.54 34.09 40.15
CA HIS A 166 44.71 34.58 39.05
C HIS A 166 44.42 33.67 37.82
N ALA A 167 43.35 33.91 37.02
CA ALA A 167 42.16 34.74 37.25
C ALA A 167 41.01 34.55 36.21
N ARG A 168 39.77 34.56 36.75
CA ARG A 168 38.55 35.20 36.20
C ARG A 168 37.74 34.52 35.07
N PRO A 169 36.40 34.77 35.01
CA PRO A 169 35.48 33.62 35.01
C PRO A 169 34.23 33.74 34.10
N SER A 170 33.44 32.66 34.08
CA SER A 170 31.98 32.74 33.93
C SER A 170 31.30 32.67 35.31
N ARG A 171 30.26 33.47 35.54
CA ARG A 171 29.36 33.38 36.70
C ARG A 171 27.97 32.96 36.21
N GLY A 172 27.39 31.95 36.85
CA GLY A 172 25.94 31.70 36.75
C GLY A 172 25.15 32.65 37.65
N LEU A 173 23.82 32.72 37.44
CA LEU A 173 22.87 33.42 38.30
C LEU A 173 21.56 32.63 38.47
N ASP A 174 20.84 32.98 39.53
CA ASP A 174 19.78 32.21 40.21
C ASP A 174 18.59 31.67 39.39
N HIS A 175 18.02 30.58 39.92
CA HIS A 175 16.64 30.18 39.66
C HIS A 175 15.65 31.07 40.44
N ARG A 176 14.85 31.91 39.76
CA ARG A 176 13.57 32.43 40.28
C ARG A 176 12.48 32.44 39.21
N SER A 177 11.23 32.48 39.66
CA SER A 177 10.03 32.28 38.85
C SER A 177 9.84 33.32 37.75
N ALA A 178 9.50 32.88 36.54
CA ALA A 178 9.10 33.73 35.42
C ALA A 178 7.62 34.12 35.51
N ALA A 179 7.28 34.90 36.55
CA ALA A 179 6.06 35.71 36.61
C ALA A 179 6.47 37.15 36.94
N ASP A 180 5.75 38.13 36.40
CA ASP A 180 5.92 39.57 36.62
C ASP A 180 7.27 40.20 36.24
N GLN A 181 7.50 40.43 34.93
CA GLN A 181 8.32 41.58 34.51
C GLN A 181 8.06 42.13 33.08
N ALA A 182 6.82 42.54 32.79
CA ALA A 182 6.51 43.48 31.69
C ALA A 182 5.07 44.06 31.81
N GLY A 183 4.88 45.08 32.65
CA GLY A 183 3.76 46.03 32.51
C GLY A 183 4.24 47.35 31.88
N ARG A 184 3.41 48.34 31.54
CA ARG A 184 1.97 48.56 31.80
C ARG A 184 1.34 49.31 30.58
N PRO A 185 0.34 50.19 30.72
CA PRO A 185 -1.08 49.87 30.54
C PRO A 185 -1.73 50.66 29.39
N HIS A 186 -3.02 50.40 29.10
CA HIS A 186 -4.09 51.41 28.97
C HIS A 186 -5.45 50.71 28.71
N ALA A 187 -6.55 51.47 28.79
CA ALA A 187 -7.93 51.04 28.49
C ALA A 187 -8.45 49.79 29.25
N VAL A 188 -8.91 50.00 30.49
CA VAL A 188 -9.90 49.09 31.10
C VAL A 188 -11.28 49.43 30.55
N ASP A 189 -11.94 48.49 29.88
CA ASP A 189 -13.39 48.52 29.73
C ASP A 189 -14.00 47.10 29.76
N ARG A 190 -15.27 47.00 30.13
CA ARG A 190 -16.00 45.77 30.43
C ARG A 190 -16.42 45.04 29.15
N ALA A 191 -15.51 44.22 28.61
CA ALA A 191 -15.80 43.26 27.54
C ALA A 191 -16.74 42.13 27.99
N GLY A 192 -18.02 42.46 28.23
CA GLY A 192 -19.08 41.49 28.46
C GLY A 192 -19.24 40.59 27.23
N ARG A 193 -18.99 39.28 27.38
CA ARG A 193 -19.04 38.31 26.28
C ARG A 193 -20.47 38.17 25.72
N ARG A 194 -20.80 39.00 24.73
CA ARG A 194 -21.92 38.74 23.81
C ARG A 194 -21.67 37.40 23.09
N ARG A 195 -22.27 36.33 23.60
CA ARG A 195 -22.48 35.10 22.84
C ARG A 195 -23.39 35.41 21.65
N SER A 196 -23.15 34.77 20.52
CA SER A 196 -24.12 34.72 19.43
C SER A 196 -25.42 34.08 19.93
N PRO A 197 -26.60 34.73 19.80
CA PRO A 197 -27.87 34.10 20.11
C PRO A 197 -28.17 33.04 19.05
N GLY A 198 -28.32 31.79 19.47
CA GLY A 198 -28.56 30.64 18.56
C GLY A 198 -28.04 29.32 19.11
N ALA A 199 -26.93 29.33 19.85
CA ALA A 199 -26.45 28.16 20.59
C ALA A 199 -27.25 27.97 21.90
N ALA A 200 -28.48 27.48 21.77
CA ALA A 200 -29.25 27.01 22.91
C ALA A 200 -28.48 25.88 23.61
N ARG A 201 -28.11 26.08 24.88
CA ARG A 201 -27.70 24.98 25.74
C ARG A 201 -28.93 24.14 26.04
N LEU A 202 -29.16 23.10 25.25
CA LEU A 202 -30.00 21.99 25.66
C LEU A 202 -29.49 21.42 26.99
N SER A 203 -30.42 20.88 27.75
CA SER A 203 -30.34 20.62 29.18
C SER A 203 -29.12 19.76 29.57
N ARG A 204 -28.58 20.02 30.77
CA ARG A 204 -28.14 18.88 31.61
C ARG A 204 -29.39 18.01 31.84
N GLU A 205 -29.23 16.69 31.89
CA GLU A 205 -30.32 15.69 31.70
C GLU A 205 -30.62 15.42 30.22
N LEU A 206 -29.59 14.98 29.50
CA LEU A 206 -29.72 13.90 28.54
C LEU A 206 -29.10 12.66 29.19
N GLU A 207 -29.85 11.99 30.07
CA GLU A 207 -29.49 10.64 30.48
C GLU A 207 -29.54 9.74 29.24
N VAL A 208 -28.41 9.13 28.90
CA VAL A 208 -28.35 8.17 27.79
C VAL A 208 -28.91 6.84 28.31
N SER A 209 -30.25 6.74 28.34
CA SER A 209 -31.03 5.55 28.68
C SER A 209 -30.96 4.47 27.57
N ALA A 210 -29.73 4.17 27.16
CA ALA A 210 -29.37 2.92 26.52
C ALA A 210 -29.41 1.80 27.58
N GLU A 211 -30.62 1.39 27.97
CA GLU A 211 -30.80 0.38 29.03
C GLU A 211 -30.11 -0.92 28.61
N LEU A 212 -29.19 -1.39 29.47
CA LEU A 212 -28.32 -2.53 29.23
C LEU A 212 -29.05 -3.85 29.52
N ALA A 213 -30.15 -4.08 28.79
CA ALA A 213 -31.04 -5.21 28.96
C ALA A 213 -30.34 -6.56 28.71
N VAL A 214 -30.78 -7.57 29.45
CA VAL A 214 -30.60 -8.96 29.04
C VAL A 214 -31.65 -9.27 27.96
N ARG A 215 -31.22 -9.97 26.91
CA ARG A 215 -31.95 -10.14 25.65
C ARG A 215 -33.25 -10.95 25.83
N ASP A 216 -34.41 -10.31 25.77
CA ASP A 216 -35.71 -11.00 25.67
C ASP A 216 -36.81 -10.19 24.94
N VAL A 217 -37.81 -10.92 24.39
CA VAL A 217 -39.12 -10.49 23.80
C VAL A 217 -39.23 -9.03 23.26
N ASP A 218 -38.94 -8.66 22.00
CA ASP A 218 -39.63 -9.03 20.75
C ASP A 218 -38.70 -8.73 19.55
N ASP A 219 -37.83 -9.70 19.25
CA ASP A 219 -36.83 -9.57 18.19
C ASP A 219 -37.46 -9.63 16.79
N ALA A 220 -38.70 -10.08 16.63
CA ALA A 220 -39.33 -10.32 15.32
C ALA A 220 -39.88 -9.04 14.70
N ALA A 221 -40.69 -8.28 15.44
CA ALA A 221 -41.19 -6.98 14.98
C ALA A 221 -40.02 -5.99 14.77
N THR A 222 -39.03 -6.01 15.67
CA THR A 222 -37.82 -5.20 15.59
C THR A 222 -37.02 -5.47 14.30
N ARG A 223 -36.81 -6.74 13.93
CA ARG A 223 -36.16 -7.11 12.66
C ARG A 223 -36.96 -6.64 11.45
N ALA A 224 -38.27 -6.84 11.43
CA ALA A 224 -39.13 -6.46 10.29
C ALA A 224 -39.10 -4.93 10.04
N ALA A 225 -39.15 -4.12 11.10
CA ALA A 225 -39.00 -2.66 11.00
C ALA A 225 -37.61 -2.28 10.45
N LEU A 226 -36.54 -2.88 10.98
CA LEU A 226 -35.18 -2.61 10.51
C LEU A 226 -34.95 -3.08 9.05
N GLU A 227 -35.59 -4.16 8.59
CA GLU A 227 -35.54 -4.60 7.19
C GLU A 227 -36.15 -3.57 6.24
N VAL A 228 -37.26 -2.93 6.62
CA VAL A 228 -37.88 -1.84 5.84
C VAL A 228 -36.99 -0.60 5.85
N THR A 229 -36.60 -0.11 7.04
CA THR A 229 -35.81 1.12 7.20
C THR A 229 -34.44 1.06 6.52
N TRP A 230 -33.78 -0.10 6.57
CA TRP A 230 -32.46 -0.32 5.97
C TRP A 230 -32.51 -0.96 4.58
N ALA A 231 -33.70 -1.13 4.00
CA ALA A 231 -33.88 -1.69 2.66
C ALA A 231 -32.99 -0.99 1.61
N PRO A 232 -32.38 -1.73 0.67
CA PRO A 232 -31.85 -1.14 -0.54
C PRO A 232 -33.03 -0.67 -1.43
N PRO A 233 -32.91 0.46 -2.15
CA PRO A 233 -33.91 0.81 -3.16
C PRO A 233 -33.96 -0.26 -4.26
N ARG A 234 -35.08 -0.34 -4.98
CA ARG A 234 -35.25 -1.27 -6.10
C ARG A 234 -34.94 -0.60 -7.44
N GLY A 235 -34.71 -1.40 -8.48
CA GLY A 235 -34.46 -0.91 -9.85
C GLY A 235 -33.22 -0.02 -9.97
N VAL A 236 -33.26 0.92 -10.93
CA VAL A 236 -32.13 1.81 -11.26
C VAL A 236 -31.68 2.67 -10.07
N LEU A 237 -32.62 3.12 -9.22
CA LEU A 237 -32.30 3.87 -7.99
C LEU A 237 -31.45 3.04 -7.02
N GLY A 238 -31.72 1.74 -6.92
CA GLY A 238 -30.92 0.80 -6.12
C GLY A 238 -29.57 0.48 -6.74
N LEU A 239 -29.50 0.44 -8.07
CA LEU A 239 -28.25 0.25 -8.80
C LEU A 239 -27.32 1.45 -8.63
N LEU A 240 -27.80 2.68 -8.82
CA LEU A 240 -26.96 3.87 -8.85
C LEU A 240 -26.75 4.52 -7.47
N GLY A 241 -27.80 4.58 -6.64
CA GLY A 241 -27.83 5.37 -5.41
C GLY A 241 -27.77 4.61 -4.08
N THR A 242 -27.35 3.35 -4.07
CA THR A 242 -27.23 2.56 -2.83
C THR A 242 -26.10 3.05 -1.92
N VAL A 243 -26.38 3.06 -0.61
CA VAL A 243 -25.47 3.53 0.45
C VAL A 243 -25.24 2.47 1.55
N ASN A 244 -25.43 1.18 1.22
CA ASN A 244 -25.11 0.09 2.14
C ASN A 244 -23.62 -0.29 1.98
N HIS A 245 -22.81 -0.11 3.03
CA HIS A 245 -21.37 -0.35 2.96
C HIS A 245 -20.98 -1.73 2.38
N LYS A 246 -21.73 -2.79 2.72
CA LYS A 246 -21.52 -4.16 2.20
C LYS A 246 -21.65 -4.21 0.67
N VAL A 247 -22.64 -3.52 0.12
CA VAL A 247 -22.91 -3.48 -1.33
C VAL A 247 -21.88 -2.63 -2.06
N VAL A 248 -21.51 -1.47 -1.50
CA VAL A 248 -20.47 -0.60 -2.08
C VAL A 248 -19.10 -1.29 -2.05
N ALA A 249 -18.73 -1.91 -0.93
CA ALA A 249 -17.49 -2.67 -0.80
C ALA A 249 -17.43 -3.90 -1.73
N ILE A 250 -18.54 -4.66 -1.88
CA ILE A 250 -18.59 -5.76 -2.86
C ILE A 250 -18.37 -5.25 -4.29
N ARG A 251 -18.88 -4.07 -4.65
CA ARG A 251 -18.62 -3.48 -5.98
C ARG A 251 -17.15 -3.14 -6.17
N TYR A 252 -16.52 -2.47 -5.21
CA TYR A 252 -15.07 -2.23 -5.24
C TYR A 252 -14.29 -3.54 -5.38
N ILE A 253 -14.57 -4.56 -4.57
CA ILE A 253 -13.91 -5.87 -4.63
C ILE A 253 -14.07 -6.49 -6.02
N VAL A 254 -15.29 -6.52 -6.58
CA VAL A 254 -15.54 -7.09 -7.92
C VAL A 254 -14.81 -6.30 -9.01
N SER A 255 -14.88 -4.97 -9.00
CA SER A 255 -14.16 -4.11 -9.96
C SER A 255 -12.65 -4.29 -9.86
N ALA A 256 -12.09 -4.29 -8.65
CA ALA A 256 -10.67 -4.52 -8.40
C ALA A 256 -10.22 -5.91 -8.88
N PHE A 257 -11.04 -6.95 -8.71
CA PHE A 257 -10.73 -8.29 -9.23
C PHE A 257 -10.88 -8.41 -10.75
N VAL A 258 -11.74 -7.62 -11.40
CA VAL A 258 -11.76 -7.48 -12.87
C VAL A 258 -10.49 -6.80 -13.35
N PHE A 259 -10.08 -5.68 -12.74
CA PHE A 259 -8.83 -4.99 -13.07
C PHE A 259 -7.60 -5.86 -12.82
N PHE A 260 -7.56 -6.65 -11.74
CA PHE A 260 -6.54 -7.65 -11.47
C PHE A 260 -6.47 -8.74 -12.55
N ALA A 261 -7.63 -9.26 -13.01
CA ALA A 261 -7.66 -10.25 -14.07
C ALA A 261 -7.14 -9.67 -15.41
N LEU A 262 -7.52 -8.44 -15.74
CA LEU A 262 -7.04 -7.73 -16.93
C LEU A 262 -5.53 -7.45 -16.86
N ALA A 263 -5.02 -6.95 -15.73
CA ALA A 263 -3.59 -6.77 -15.49
C ALA A 263 -2.82 -8.10 -15.48
N GLY A 264 -3.44 -9.19 -15.04
CA GLY A 264 -2.91 -10.55 -15.13
C GLY A 264 -2.74 -11.03 -16.58
N VAL A 265 -3.70 -10.72 -17.47
CA VAL A 265 -3.57 -10.98 -18.91
C VAL A 265 -2.39 -10.19 -19.49
N LEU A 266 -2.23 -8.91 -19.12
CA LEU A 266 -1.07 -8.11 -19.55
C LEU A 266 0.26 -8.73 -19.07
N ALA A 267 0.33 -9.23 -17.83
CA ALA A 267 1.51 -9.93 -17.31
C ALA A 267 1.82 -11.22 -18.09
N LEU A 268 0.79 -11.99 -18.46
CA LEU A 268 0.95 -13.19 -19.29
C LEU A 268 1.46 -12.84 -20.70
N VAL A 269 0.99 -11.75 -21.31
CA VAL A 269 1.49 -11.28 -22.63
C VAL A 269 2.96 -10.83 -22.53
N MET A 270 3.34 -10.06 -21.51
CA MET A 270 4.75 -9.69 -21.27
C MET A 270 5.65 -10.91 -21.09
N ARG A 271 5.20 -11.91 -20.32
CA ARG A 271 5.97 -13.14 -20.10
C ARG A 271 5.98 -14.06 -21.32
N ALA A 272 4.96 -14.07 -22.15
CA ALA A 272 4.98 -14.79 -23.43
C ALA A 272 5.97 -14.13 -24.42
N GLN A 273 5.99 -12.81 -24.51
CA GLN A 273 6.99 -12.06 -25.28
C GLN A 273 8.41 -12.31 -24.76
N LEU A 274 8.63 -12.31 -23.45
CA LEU A 274 9.93 -12.61 -22.85
C LEU A 274 10.20 -14.12 -22.62
N ALA A 275 9.48 -15.04 -23.27
CA ALA A 275 9.74 -16.48 -23.11
C ALA A 275 10.96 -16.97 -23.90
N TYR A 276 11.30 -16.27 -24.99
CA TYR A 276 12.39 -16.60 -25.92
C TYR A 276 13.12 -15.33 -26.36
N PRO A 277 14.43 -15.40 -26.68
CA PRO A 277 15.13 -14.26 -27.29
C PRO A 277 14.50 -13.90 -28.64
N GLU A 278 14.54 -12.61 -28.99
CA GLU A 278 14.07 -12.06 -30.27
C GLU A 278 12.62 -12.42 -30.69
N ALA A 279 11.78 -12.78 -29.73
CA ALA A 279 10.35 -13.03 -29.96
C ALA A 279 9.63 -11.78 -30.50
N ARG A 280 8.55 -12.02 -31.26
CA ARG A 280 7.81 -10.98 -32.01
C ARG A 280 6.31 -11.01 -31.73
N LEU A 281 5.91 -11.29 -30.48
CA LEU A 281 4.51 -11.33 -30.07
C LEU A 281 3.91 -9.93 -29.91
N VAL A 282 4.70 -8.97 -29.39
CA VAL A 282 4.34 -7.55 -29.33
C VAL A 282 5.53 -6.67 -29.73
N GLY A 283 5.24 -5.54 -30.37
CA GLY A 283 6.24 -4.50 -30.66
C GLY A 283 6.58 -3.64 -29.44
N PRO A 284 7.66 -2.84 -29.49
CA PRO A 284 8.14 -2.06 -28.35
C PRO A 284 7.13 -1.03 -27.82
N ASP A 285 6.40 -0.32 -28.68
CA ASP A 285 5.37 0.65 -28.27
C ASP A 285 4.27 -0.02 -27.43
N LEU A 286 3.69 -1.11 -27.95
CA LEU A 286 2.66 -1.87 -27.25
C LEU A 286 3.21 -2.54 -25.99
N TYR A 287 4.46 -3.01 -25.99
CA TYR A 287 5.09 -3.53 -24.77
C TYR A 287 5.23 -2.46 -23.68
N ASN A 288 5.59 -1.23 -24.06
CA ASN A 288 5.69 -0.09 -23.15
C ASN A 288 4.33 0.28 -22.57
N GLN A 289 3.28 0.34 -23.41
CA GLN A 289 1.90 0.50 -22.95
C GLN A 289 1.48 -0.63 -21.99
N ILE A 290 1.76 -1.89 -22.35
CA ILE A 290 1.38 -3.07 -21.56
C ILE A 290 2.04 -3.07 -20.18
N PHE A 291 3.35 -2.84 -20.05
CA PHE A 291 3.99 -2.86 -18.72
C PHE A 291 3.56 -1.67 -17.84
N THR A 292 3.27 -0.54 -18.47
CA THR A 292 2.80 0.67 -17.79
C THR A 292 1.38 0.52 -17.26
N VAL A 293 0.44 0.10 -18.12
CA VAL A 293 -0.95 -0.16 -17.75
C VAL A 293 -1.05 -1.32 -16.77
N HIS A 294 -0.23 -2.37 -16.90
CA HIS A 294 -0.12 -3.43 -15.89
C HIS A 294 0.26 -2.88 -14.52
N GLY A 295 1.37 -2.12 -14.41
CA GLY A 295 1.84 -1.59 -13.13
C GLY A 295 0.84 -0.63 -12.49
N SER A 296 0.33 0.33 -13.27
CA SER A 296 -0.68 1.30 -12.79
C SER A 296 -1.99 0.63 -12.38
N THR A 297 -2.42 -0.41 -13.09
CA THR A 297 -3.62 -1.17 -12.72
C THR A 297 -3.40 -1.97 -11.43
N MET A 298 -2.22 -2.59 -11.27
CA MET A 298 -1.89 -3.38 -10.07
C MET A 298 -1.82 -2.51 -8.82
N MET A 299 -1.20 -1.34 -8.87
CA MET A 299 -1.08 -0.41 -7.73
C MET A 299 -2.42 0.31 -7.46
N PHE A 300 -2.80 1.22 -8.37
CA PHE A 300 -3.88 2.18 -8.14
C PHE A 300 -5.30 1.62 -8.33
N LEU A 301 -5.49 0.66 -9.24
CA LEU A 301 -6.83 0.12 -9.55
C LEU A 301 -7.17 -1.19 -8.83
N PHE A 302 -6.18 -1.90 -8.29
CA PHE A 302 -6.37 -3.16 -7.57
C PHE A 302 -5.89 -3.11 -6.13
N ALA A 303 -4.59 -2.87 -5.87
CA ALA A 303 -4.00 -3.18 -4.58
C ALA A 303 -4.49 -2.28 -3.43
N VAL A 304 -4.53 -0.94 -3.61
CA VAL A 304 -5.14 -0.05 -2.59
C VAL A 304 -6.66 -0.26 -2.52
N PRO A 305 -7.44 -0.18 -3.62
CA PRO A 305 -8.90 -0.26 -3.56
C PRO A 305 -9.46 -1.56 -2.99
N VAL A 306 -8.81 -2.72 -3.24
CA VAL A 306 -9.29 -4.00 -2.71
C VAL A 306 -9.06 -4.12 -1.20
N MET A 307 -7.97 -3.54 -0.68
CA MET A 307 -7.68 -3.55 0.75
C MET A 307 -8.61 -2.61 1.52
N GLU A 308 -8.82 -1.39 1.00
CA GLU A 308 -9.80 -0.45 1.55
C GLU A 308 -11.21 -1.02 1.50
N ALA A 309 -11.62 -1.67 0.41
CA ALA A 309 -12.94 -2.29 0.29
C ALA A 309 -13.14 -3.46 1.26
N MET A 310 -12.12 -4.29 1.50
CA MET A 310 -12.17 -5.28 2.58
C MET A 310 -12.36 -4.60 3.95
N GLY A 311 -11.73 -3.44 4.17
CA GLY A 311 -11.99 -2.57 5.31
C GLY A 311 -13.45 -2.07 5.38
N LEU A 312 -13.95 -1.45 4.31
CA LEU A 312 -15.32 -0.90 4.23
C LEU A 312 -16.40 -1.98 4.39
N TYR A 313 -16.10 -3.24 4.02
CA TYR A 313 -16.97 -4.38 4.31
C TYR A 313 -16.90 -4.79 5.80
N LEU A 314 -15.68 -5.05 6.30
CA LEU A 314 -15.47 -5.75 7.57
C LEU A 314 -15.41 -4.83 8.79
N VAL A 315 -14.86 -3.62 8.69
CA VAL A 315 -14.69 -2.71 9.84
C VAL A 315 -16.03 -2.40 10.51
N PRO A 316 -17.12 -2.01 9.81
CA PRO A 316 -18.42 -1.76 10.46
C PRO A 316 -18.98 -2.99 11.18
N LEU A 317 -18.71 -4.20 10.68
CA LEU A 317 -19.10 -5.46 11.32
C LEU A 317 -18.24 -5.74 12.56
N MET A 318 -16.92 -5.62 12.44
CA MET A 318 -15.97 -5.87 13.53
C MET A 318 -16.07 -4.86 14.68
N VAL A 319 -16.37 -3.59 14.38
CA VAL A 319 -16.62 -2.57 15.41
C VAL A 319 -18.05 -2.58 15.94
N GLY A 320 -18.96 -3.36 15.33
CA GLY A 320 -20.31 -3.60 15.85
C GLY A 320 -21.37 -2.54 15.51
N THR A 321 -21.28 -1.87 14.36
CA THR A 321 -22.22 -0.80 13.94
C THR A 321 -23.03 -1.15 12.67
N ARG A 322 -24.06 -0.37 12.36
CA ARG A 322 -25.00 -0.62 11.24
C ARG A 322 -24.48 -0.18 9.86
N ASN A 323 -23.56 0.80 9.79
CA ASN A 323 -22.99 1.30 8.52
C ASN A 323 -21.66 2.05 8.75
N VAL A 324 -21.05 2.54 7.67
CA VAL A 324 -19.95 3.55 7.73
C VAL A 324 -20.46 4.94 8.11
N ALA A 325 -19.55 5.87 8.38
CA ALA A 325 -19.84 7.21 8.92
C ALA A 325 -20.56 8.16 7.95
N PHE A 326 -20.21 8.17 6.66
CA PHE A 326 -20.74 9.12 5.68
C PHE A 326 -21.32 8.42 4.43
N PRO A 327 -22.30 7.50 4.54
CA PRO A 327 -22.58 6.47 3.51
C PRO A 327 -22.80 6.93 2.05
N ARG A 328 -23.21 8.19 1.83
CA ARG A 328 -23.29 8.82 0.50
C ARG A 328 -21.90 9.14 -0.10
N LEU A 329 -20.93 9.53 0.73
CA LEU A 329 -19.55 9.82 0.35
C LEU A 329 -18.82 8.54 -0.09
N ASN A 330 -18.91 7.44 0.66
CA ASN A 330 -18.43 6.11 0.22
C ASN A 330 -18.98 5.71 -1.16
N ALA A 331 -20.28 5.94 -1.40
CA ALA A 331 -20.91 5.68 -2.70
C ALA A 331 -20.38 6.58 -3.83
N PHE A 332 -20.05 7.86 -3.55
CA PHE A 332 -19.39 8.77 -4.50
C PHE A 332 -17.97 8.28 -4.84
N GLY A 333 -17.17 7.91 -3.83
CA GLY A 333 -15.81 7.38 -4.02
C GLY A 333 -15.78 6.18 -4.96
N PHE A 334 -16.72 5.24 -4.81
CA PHE A 334 -16.83 4.09 -5.71
C PHE A 334 -17.02 4.49 -7.18
N TRP A 335 -17.89 5.47 -7.45
CA TRP A 335 -18.16 5.92 -8.82
C TRP A 335 -16.97 6.68 -9.41
N ILE A 336 -16.29 7.51 -8.61
CA ILE A 336 -15.03 8.18 -8.98
C ILE A 336 -13.95 7.15 -9.36
N TYR A 337 -13.73 6.14 -8.52
CA TYR A 337 -12.79 5.03 -8.77
C TYR A 337 -13.12 4.28 -10.08
N LEU A 338 -14.40 3.94 -10.29
CA LEU A 338 -14.82 3.21 -11.49
C LEU A 338 -14.61 4.02 -12.78
N ILE A 339 -14.85 5.34 -12.75
CA ILE A 339 -14.61 6.25 -13.87
C ILE A 339 -13.11 6.34 -14.18
N GLY A 340 -12.25 6.49 -13.17
CA GLY A 340 -10.78 6.51 -13.34
C GLY A 340 -10.23 5.21 -13.94
N GLY A 341 -10.70 4.06 -13.47
CA GLY A 341 -10.35 2.76 -14.03
C GLY A 341 -10.84 2.55 -15.47
N ALA A 342 -12.06 3.02 -15.77
CA ALA A 342 -12.62 2.99 -17.13
C ALA A 342 -11.87 3.92 -18.09
N LEU A 343 -11.39 5.08 -17.64
CA LEU A 343 -10.58 6.01 -18.42
C LEU A 343 -9.26 5.35 -18.88
N LEU A 344 -8.49 4.77 -17.95
CA LEU A 344 -7.21 4.13 -18.27
C LEU A 344 -7.37 2.95 -19.23
N TRP A 345 -8.33 2.07 -18.96
CA TRP A 345 -8.55 0.88 -19.79
C TRP A 345 -9.20 1.22 -21.13
N GLY A 346 -10.08 2.23 -21.18
CA GLY A 346 -10.61 2.76 -22.44
C GLY A 346 -9.52 3.35 -23.32
N ALA A 347 -8.61 4.15 -22.77
CA ALA A 347 -7.49 4.71 -23.50
C ALA A 347 -6.53 3.62 -24.02
N PHE A 348 -6.20 2.62 -23.19
CA PHE A 348 -5.36 1.48 -23.61
C PHE A 348 -6.00 0.69 -24.77
N LEU A 349 -7.31 0.39 -24.70
CA LEU A 349 -8.04 -0.29 -25.77
C LEU A 349 -8.14 0.54 -27.07
N LEU A 350 -7.94 1.85 -26.99
CA LEU A 350 -7.86 2.78 -28.12
C LEU A 350 -6.40 3.08 -28.56
N ASN A 351 -5.42 2.27 -28.12
CA ASN A 351 -3.98 2.44 -28.40
C ASN A 351 -3.36 3.76 -27.88
N ALA A 352 -4.04 4.41 -26.95
CA ALA A 352 -3.66 5.64 -26.26
C ALA A 352 -3.31 5.38 -24.78
N GLY A 353 -2.87 4.18 -24.43
CA GLY A 353 -2.42 3.86 -23.08
C GLY A 353 -1.10 4.59 -22.73
N PRO A 354 -0.87 4.94 -21.46
CA PRO A 354 0.42 5.46 -20.99
C PRO A 354 1.54 4.43 -21.18
N ASP A 355 2.76 4.92 -21.43
CA ASP A 355 3.92 4.14 -21.88
C ASP A 355 5.24 4.43 -21.10
N ALA A 356 5.30 5.50 -20.29
CA ALA A 356 6.47 5.89 -19.50
C ALA A 356 6.70 5.08 -18.19
N GLY A 357 5.95 4.00 -17.97
CA GLY A 357 5.93 3.22 -16.73
C GLY A 357 5.03 3.78 -15.63
N TRP A 358 4.66 2.94 -14.67
CA TRP A 358 3.63 3.25 -13.66
C TRP A 358 3.91 4.45 -12.75
N PHE A 359 5.14 4.97 -12.77
CA PHE A 359 5.61 6.13 -12.01
C PHE A 359 5.96 7.35 -12.89
N ALA A 360 5.68 7.28 -14.20
CA ALA A 360 5.76 8.35 -15.20
C ALA A 360 6.88 9.40 -14.97
N TYR A 361 8.14 8.96 -14.92
CA TYR A 361 9.28 9.86 -14.68
C TYR A 361 9.42 10.92 -15.77
N VAL A 362 9.47 12.18 -15.38
CA VAL A 362 10.10 13.27 -16.15
C VAL A 362 11.62 13.04 -16.26
N PRO A 363 12.29 13.51 -17.34
CA PRO A 363 11.73 14.23 -18.48
C PRO A 363 10.98 13.35 -19.50
N LEU A 364 11.04 12.01 -19.40
CA LEU A 364 10.39 11.10 -20.36
C LEU A 364 8.86 11.30 -20.42
N ALA A 365 8.22 11.58 -19.28
CA ALA A 365 6.81 11.93 -19.22
C ALA A 365 6.50 13.40 -19.54
N GLY A 366 7.52 14.24 -19.78
CA GLY A 366 7.37 15.65 -20.16
C GLY A 366 6.80 15.83 -21.58
N PRO A 367 6.33 17.04 -21.94
CA PRO A 367 5.67 17.29 -23.22
C PRO A 367 6.57 16.96 -24.44
N ASP A 368 7.87 17.26 -24.35
CA ASP A 368 8.84 17.07 -25.44
C ASP A 368 9.12 15.59 -25.76
N GLN A 369 9.09 14.73 -24.74
CA GLN A 369 9.53 13.33 -24.83
C GLN A 369 8.36 12.36 -25.00
N ALA A 370 7.19 12.71 -24.45
CA ALA A 370 5.93 11.97 -24.62
C ALA A 370 4.85 12.87 -25.22
N PRO A 371 4.91 13.18 -26.52
CA PRO A 371 3.90 13.99 -27.21
C PRO A 371 2.52 13.30 -27.25
N GLY A 372 1.46 14.09 -27.30
CA GLY A 372 0.08 13.58 -27.28
C GLY A 372 -0.47 13.40 -25.87
N LYS A 373 -1.51 12.55 -25.72
CA LYS A 373 -2.36 12.50 -24.50
C LYS A 373 -2.24 11.23 -23.65
N ARG A 374 -1.27 10.36 -23.96
CA ARG A 374 -1.01 9.10 -23.23
C ARG A 374 -0.67 9.33 -21.75
N ILE A 375 0.19 10.29 -21.46
CA ILE A 375 0.60 10.64 -20.08
C ILE A 375 -0.51 11.42 -19.35
N ASP A 376 -1.21 12.31 -20.04
CA ASP A 376 -2.30 13.11 -19.47
C ASP A 376 -3.44 12.21 -18.94
N VAL A 377 -3.76 11.13 -19.68
CA VAL A 377 -4.66 10.06 -19.22
C VAL A 377 -4.20 9.40 -17.93
N TRP A 378 -2.89 9.14 -17.78
CA TRP A 378 -2.33 8.56 -16.55
C TRP A 378 -2.40 9.57 -15.40
N ALA A 379 -1.90 10.79 -15.59
CA ALA A 379 -1.91 11.84 -14.57
C ALA A 379 -3.33 12.13 -14.08
N GLN A 380 -4.32 12.04 -14.96
CA GLN A 380 -5.72 12.25 -14.58
C GLN A 380 -6.39 11.02 -13.97
N MET A 381 -6.03 9.78 -14.37
CA MET A 381 -6.46 8.55 -13.70
C MET A 381 -6.02 8.54 -12.23
N ILE A 382 -4.78 8.97 -11.97
CA ILE A 382 -4.19 9.11 -10.63
C ILE A 382 -5.13 9.94 -9.74
N THR A 383 -5.58 11.12 -10.20
CA THR A 383 -6.53 12.00 -9.49
C THR A 383 -7.84 11.31 -9.11
N PHE A 384 -8.40 10.46 -9.99
CA PHE A 384 -9.60 9.68 -9.65
C PHE A 384 -9.32 8.67 -8.55
N THR A 385 -8.22 7.91 -8.65
CA THR A 385 -7.89 6.87 -7.66
C THR A 385 -7.56 7.43 -6.28
N GLU A 386 -6.87 8.56 -6.22
CA GLU A 386 -6.52 9.25 -4.98
C GLU A 386 -7.74 9.84 -4.28
N LEU A 387 -8.64 10.48 -5.03
CA LEU A 387 -9.89 11.03 -4.50
C LEU A 387 -10.80 9.94 -3.92
N ALA A 388 -10.85 8.76 -4.56
CA ALA A 388 -11.58 7.62 -4.04
C ALA A 388 -10.94 7.04 -2.76
N ALA A 389 -9.60 6.93 -2.72
CA ALA A 389 -8.87 6.43 -1.56
C ALA A 389 -8.96 7.38 -0.35
N LEU A 390 -8.83 8.70 -0.56
CA LEU A 390 -9.04 9.72 0.48
C LEU A 390 -10.45 9.64 1.08
N VAL A 391 -11.47 9.37 0.27
CA VAL A 391 -12.84 9.10 0.73
C VAL A 391 -12.90 7.82 1.57
N GLY A 392 -12.31 6.71 1.08
CA GLY A 392 -12.26 5.44 1.81
C GLY A 392 -11.55 5.56 3.16
N ALA A 393 -10.44 6.29 3.21
CA ALA A 393 -9.68 6.54 4.43
C ALA A 393 -10.44 7.38 5.46
N VAL A 394 -11.08 8.48 5.06
CA VAL A 394 -11.88 9.31 5.98
C VAL A 394 -13.05 8.50 6.58
N GLU A 395 -13.72 7.69 5.74
CA GLU A 395 -14.76 6.76 6.20
C GLU A 395 -14.23 5.75 7.22
N LEU A 396 -13.07 5.13 6.97
CA LEU A 396 -12.44 4.16 7.85
C LEU A 396 -11.98 4.76 9.18
N VAL A 397 -11.37 5.96 9.17
CA VAL A 397 -10.96 6.67 10.41
C VAL A 397 -12.19 7.01 11.26
N VAL A 398 -13.20 7.68 10.69
CA VAL A 398 -14.34 8.15 11.47
C VAL A 398 -15.22 6.99 11.94
N THR A 399 -15.44 5.97 11.10
CA THR A 399 -16.18 4.75 11.52
C THR A 399 -15.44 4.03 12.65
N THR A 400 -14.12 3.86 12.54
CA THR A 400 -13.33 3.18 13.58
C THR A 400 -13.30 3.97 14.88
N LEU A 401 -13.11 5.29 14.83
CA LEU A 401 -12.96 6.09 16.05
C LEU A 401 -14.29 6.43 16.71
N LYS A 402 -15.33 6.80 15.96
CA LYS A 402 -16.58 7.38 16.50
C LYS A 402 -17.82 6.47 16.43
N LEU A 403 -17.79 5.34 15.70
CA LEU A 403 -18.94 4.41 15.57
C LEU A 403 -18.64 3.01 16.11
N ARG A 404 -17.93 2.91 17.24
CA ARG A 404 -17.67 1.63 17.92
C ARG A 404 -18.84 1.20 18.80
N ALA A 405 -19.03 -0.11 18.92
CA ALA A 405 -19.86 -0.73 19.94
C ALA A 405 -19.41 -0.31 21.35
N PRO A 406 -20.32 0.04 22.27
CA PRO A 406 -19.96 0.60 23.56
C PRO A 406 -18.99 -0.27 24.37
N GLY A 407 -18.00 0.38 24.97
CA GLY A 407 -16.94 -0.28 25.74
C GLY A 407 -15.81 -0.89 24.89
N MET A 408 -15.86 -0.84 23.56
CA MET A 408 -14.72 -1.21 22.71
C MET A 408 -13.65 -0.11 22.72
N SER A 409 -12.97 0.09 23.85
CA SER A 409 -11.82 1.01 23.91
C SER A 409 -10.72 0.59 22.92
N LEU A 410 -9.83 1.52 22.54
CA LEU A 410 -8.79 1.27 21.53
C LEU A 410 -7.90 0.03 21.84
N ASN A 411 -7.74 -0.33 23.11
CA ASN A 411 -6.99 -1.53 23.53
C ASN A 411 -7.76 -2.86 23.31
N ARG A 412 -9.07 -2.81 23.03
CA ARG A 412 -9.97 -3.94 22.75
C ARG A 412 -10.29 -4.14 21.26
N VAL A 413 -9.93 -3.18 20.41
CA VAL A 413 -10.19 -3.22 18.95
C VAL A 413 -9.42 -4.39 18.27
N PRO A 414 -10.03 -5.13 17.32
CA PRO A 414 -9.33 -6.20 16.60
C PRO A 414 -8.11 -5.74 15.79
N LEU A 415 -7.10 -6.60 15.62
CA LEU A 415 -5.86 -6.25 14.91
C LEU A 415 -6.07 -5.84 13.43
N PHE A 416 -7.08 -6.40 12.74
CA PHE A 416 -7.43 -5.94 11.39
C PHE A 416 -7.99 -4.51 11.38
N VAL A 417 -8.81 -4.14 12.36
CA VAL A 417 -9.35 -2.77 12.48
C VAL A 417 -8.23 -1.79 12.84
N TRP A 418 -7.28 -2.19 13.69
CA TRP A 418 -6.05 -1.42 13.93
C TRP A 418 -5.20 -1.23 12.66
N ALA A 419 -5.05 -2.28 11.85
CA ALA A 419 -4.35 -2.20 10.57
C ALA A 419 -5.05 -1.21 9.63
N MET A 420 -6.37 -1.31 9.44
CA MET A 420 -7.12 -0.37 8.61
C MET A 420 -7.07 1.07 9.13
N LEU A 421 -7.06 1.28 10.44
CA LEU A 421 -6.93 2.62 11.04
C LEU A 421 -5.57 3.25 10.72
N VAL A 422 -4.47 2.49 10.87
CA VAL A 422 -3.13 2.96 10.50
C VAL A 422 -3.06 3.24 9.00
N THR A 423 -3.49 2.30 8.15
CA THR A 423 -3.56 2.46 6.69
C THR A 423 -4.33 3.72 6.29
N ALA A 424 -5.50 3.96 6.87
CA ALA A 424 -6.31 5.13 6.54
C ALA A 424 -5.63 6.45 6.92
N PHE A 425 -4.93 6.52 8.07
CA PHE A 425 -4.10 7.68 8.37
C PHE A 425 -2.93 7.85 7.37
N MET A 426 -2.28 6.75 6.95
CA MET A 426 -1.24 6.83 5.92
C MET A 426 -1.78 7.37 4.59
N VAL A 427 -2.96 6.91 4.13
CA VAL A 427 -3.61 7.41 2.90
C VAL A 427 -3.82 8.93 2.98
N ILE A 428 -4.33 9.43 4.11
CA ILE A 428 -4.58 10.87 4.33
C ILE A 428 -3.28 11.70 4.25
N PHE A 429 -2.14 11.17 4.73
CA PHE A 429 -0.85 11.87 4.67
C PHE A 429 -0.06 11.66 3.36
N ALA A 430 -0.25 10.55 2.66
CA ALA A 430 0.54 10.19 1.47
C ALA A 430 -0.07 10.68 0.15
N MET A 431 -1.40 10.50 -0.04
CA MET A 431 -2.07 10.84 -1.30
C MET A 431 -1.87 12.31 -1.75
N PRO A 432 -1.85 13.33 -0.86
CA PRO A 432 -1.67 14.72 -1.31
C PRO A 432 -0.36 14.99 -2.09
N ALA A 433 0.72 14.24 -1.84
CA ALA A 433 2.00 14.48 -2.53
C ALA A 433 1.97 14.08 -4.01
N ILE A 434 1.30 12.96 -4.32
CA ILE A 434 1.15 12.44 -5.68
C ILE A 434 -0.01 13.14 -6.43
N MET A 435 -1.05 13.59 -5.72
CA MET A 435 -2.06 14.53 -6.27
C MET A 435 -1.37 15.81 -6.76
N VAL A 436 -0.47 16.39 -5.96
CA VAL A 436 0.28 17.59 -6.33
C VAL A 436 1.24 17.31 -7.49
N ALA A 437 2.02 16.23 -7.45
CA ALA A 437 2.95 15.89 -8.51
C ALA A 437 2.23 15.67 -9.86
N SER A 438 1.21 14.80 -9.89
CA SER A 438 0.42 14.54 -11.10
C SER A 438 -0.27 15.79 -11.64
N THR A 439 -0.75 16.68 -10.76
CA THR A 439 -1.31 17.99 -11.15
C THR A 439 -0.23 18.90 -11.75
N MET A 440 0.97 18.99 -11.15
CA MET A 440 2.09 19.76 -11.71
C MET A 440 2.49 19.26 -13.11
N LEU A 441 2.55 17.94 -13.31
CA LEU A 441 2.85 17.36 -14.63
C LEU A 441 1.73 17.58 -15.64
N ALA A 442 0.46 17.54 -15.21
CA ALA A 442 -0.65 17.92 -16.05
C ALA A 442 -0.60 19.41 -16.43
N MET A 443 -0.17 20.29 -15.53
CA MET A 443 0.01 21.73 -15.81
C MET A 443 1.16 21.98 -16.80
N ASP A 444 2.33 21.35 -16.60
CA ASP A 444 3.49 21.42 -17.52
C ASP A 444 3.12 20.94 -18.94
N ARG A 445 2.09 20.09 -19.08
CA ARG A 445 1.64 19.50 -20.36
C ARG A 445 0.37 20.13 -20.95
N LEU A 446 -0.33 21.00 -20.22
CA LEU A 446 -1.62 21.58 -20.62
C LEU A 446 -1.61 23.11 -20.69
N VAL A 447 -0.85 23.77 -19.81
CA VAL A 447 -0.77 25.24 -19.68
C VAL A 447 0.67 25.76 -19.66
N ASP A 448 1.62 24.91 -20.05
CA ASP A 448 3.03 25.26 -20.24
C ASP A 448 3.69 25.86 -18.98
N THR A 449 3.44 25.25 -17.81
CA THR A 449 4.29 25.48 -16.64
C THR A 449 5.60 24.71 -16.75
N HIS A 450 6.55 25.04 -15.87
CA HIS A 450 7.91 24.51 -15.93
C HIS A 450 8.36 23.94 -14.57
N PHE A 451 7.49 23.21 -13.88
CA PHE A 451 7.86 22.56 -12.60
C PHE A 451 9.00 21.55 -12.77
N PHE A 452 9.00 20.83 -13.90
CA PHE A 452 9.96 19.76 -14.19
C PHE A 452 10.83 20.02 -15.43
N ASN A 453 10.61 21.11 -16.15
CA ASN A 453 11.41 21.49 -17.31
C ASN A 453 12.75 22.15 -16.90
N VAL A 454 13.82 21.36 -16.94
CA VAL A 454 15.18 21.79 -16.55
C VAL A 454 15.75 22.91 -17.44
N ALA A 455 15.29 23.06 -18.69
CA ALA A 455 15.73 24.16 -19.55
C ALA A 455 15.26 25.53 -19.03
N GLU A 456 14.07 25.57 -18.42
CA GLU A 456 13.43 26.77 -17.88
C GLU A 456 13.54 26.86 -16.34
N GLY A 457 14.45 26.08 -15.74
CA GLY A 457 14.79 26.15 -14.30
C GLY A 457 13.99 25.22 -13.37
N GLY A 458 13.15 24.32 -13.91
CA GLY A 458 12.50 23.25 -13.16
C GLY A 458 13.46 22.11 -12.76
N ASP A 459 12.99 21.16 -11.94
CA ASP A 459 13.82 20.04 -11.44
C ASP A 459 13.16 18.67 -11.67
N ALA A 460 13.81 17.81 -12.45
CA ALA A 460 13.35 16.45 -12.70
C ALA A 460 13.48 15.50 -11.47
N LEU A 461 14.31 15.83 -10.47
CA LEU A 461 14.41 15.06 -9.22
C LEU A 461 13.31 15.42 -8.22
N LEU A 462 12.72 16.62 -8.29
CA LEU A 462 11.53 16.99 -7.53
C LEU A 462 10.37 16.01 -7.79
N TRP A 463 10.17 15.58 -9.04
CA TRP A 463 9.20 14.53 -9.37
C TRP A 463 9.46 13.25 -8.59
N GLN A 464 10.71 12.77 -8.58
CA GLN A 464 11.06 11.52 -7.88
C GLN A 464 10.89 11.65 -6.37
N HIS A 465 11.25 12.80 -5.79
CA HIS A 465 11.03 13.06 -4.36
C HIS A 465 9.54 13.08 -4.01
N LEU A 466 8.70 13.79 -4.76
CA LEU A 466 7.24 13.84 -4.51
C LEU A 466 6.58 12.48 -4.76
N PHE A 467 6.90 11.82 -5.89
CA PHE A 467 6.35 10.53 -6.25
C PHE A 467 6.67 9.46 -5.19
N TRP A 468 7.93 9.35 -4.75
CA TRP A 468 8.29 8.32 -3.77
C TRP A 468 7.89 8.66 -2.34
N PHE A 469 7.80 9.95 -1.97
CA PHE A 469 7.25 10.34 -0.67
C PHE A 469 5.80 9.83 -0.50
N PHE A 470 5.06 9.68 -1.60
CA PHE A 470 3.82 8.91 -1.65
C PHE A 470 4.05 7.39 -1.81
N GLY A 471 4.79 6.98 -2.87
CA GLY A 471 4.82 5.61 -3.37
C GLY A 471 5.51 4.61 -2.44
N HIS A 472 6.32 5.09 -1.51
CA HIS A 472 6.88 4.22 -0.46
C HIS A 472 5.90 3.98 0.71
N PRO A 473 5.22 5.00 1.27
CA PRO A 473 4.01 4.78 2.06
C PRO A 473 2.93 3.93 1.37
N GLU A 474 2.75 4.03 0.05
CA GLU A 474 1.76 3.24 -0.71
C GLU A 474 1.97 1.73 -0.54
N VAL A 475 3.21 1.21 -0.64
CA VAL A 475 3.45 -0.22 -0.45
C VAL A 475 3.15 -0.70 0.98
N TYR A 476 3.17 0.19 1.98
CA TYR A 476 2.69 -0.11 3.34
C TYR A 476 1.19 0.07 3.52
N ILE A 477 0.56 1.02 2.83
CA ILE A 477 -0.91 1.13 2.71
C ILE A 477 -1.49 -0.20 2.19
N ILE A 478 -0.80 -0.85 1.25
CA ILE A 478 -1.16 -2.17 0.70
C ILE A 478 -0.81 -3.33 1.66
N PHE A 479 0.35 -3.28 2.31
CA PHE A 479 0.84 -4.39 3.17
C PHE A 479 0.19 -4.45 4.56
N ILE A 480 -0.04 -3.31 5.22
CA ILE A 480 -0.57 -3.27 6.60
C ILE A 480 -1.94 -4.00 6.71
N PRO A 481 -2.93 -3.81 5.82
CA PRO A 481 -4.19 -4.55 5.85
C PRO A 481 -3.99 -6.07 5.71
N ALA A 482 -3.02 -6.50 4.91
CA ALA A 482 -2.65 -7.91 4.76
C ALA A 482 -2.10 -8.50 6.07
N THR A 483 -1.29 -7.76 6.84
CA THR A 483 -0.87 -8.18 8.19
C THR A 483 -2.06 -8.30 9.16
N GLY A 484 -3.09 -7.45 8.99
CA GLY A 484 -4.36 -7.55 9.69
C GLY A 484 -5.12 -8.84 9.36
N PHE A 485 -5.25 -9.19 8.08
CA PHE A 485 -5.83 -10.47 7.64
C PHE A 485 -5.08 -11.66 8.24
N VAL A 486 -3.75 -11.68 8.13
CA VAL A 486 -2.89 -12.74 8.68
C VAL A 486 -3.15 -12.90 10.18
N SER A 487 -3.20 -11.79 10.92
CA SER A 487 -3.42 -11.80 12.37
C SER A 487 -4.75 -12.44 12.77
N THR A 488 -5.86 -12.09 12.09
CA THR A 488 -7.17 -12.69 12.36
C THR A 488 -7.21 -14.17 11.97
N ILE A 489 -6.69 -14.54 10.80
CA ILE A 489 -6.65 -15.94 10.34
C ILE A 489 -5.78 -16.80 11.29
N VAL A 490 -4.62 -16.30 11.72
CA VAL A 490 -3.75 -16.98 12.70
C VAL A 490 -4.46 -17.18 14.04
N GLN A 491 -5.14 -16.15 14.56
CA GLN A 491 -5.88 -16.23 15.81
C GLN A 491 -6.99 -17.30 15.75
N THR A 492 -7.86 -17.24 14.73
CA THR A 492 -8.97 -18.19 14.56
C THR A 492 -8.50 -19.62 14.36
N PHE A 493 -7.56 -19.88 13.45
CA PHE A 493 -7.11 -21.24 13.16
C PHE A 493 -6.07 -21.79 14.15
N ALA A 494 -5.46 -20.97 15.01
CA ALA A 494 -4.73 -21.44 16.19
C ALA A 494 -5.66 -21.79 17.37
N ARG A 495 -6.93 -21.35 17.36
CA ARG A 495 -7.92 -21.52 18.45
C ARG A 495 -7.49 -20.86 19.76
N ARG A 496 -6.91 -19.66 19.69
CA ARG A 496 -6.40 -18.91 20.86
C ARG A 496 -6.05 -17.47 20.51
N PRO A 497 -6.04 -16.54 21.49
CA PRO A 497 -5.56 -15.18 21.31
C PRO A 497 -4.15 -15.07 20.72
N ILE A 498 -3.94 -14.02 19.94
CA ILE A 498 -2.64 -13.61 19.41
C ILE A 498 -1.65 -13.30 20.56
N VAL A 499 -0.43 -13.84 20.47
CA VAL A 499 0.64 -13.50 21.43
C VAL A 499 1.21 -12.13 21.11
N GLY A 500 1.43 -11.31 22.15
CA GLY A 500 2.08 -10.01 22.00
C GLY A 500 1.20 -8.92 21.35
N TYR A 501 -0.12 -8.95 21.53
CA TYR A 501 -1.04 -7.92 20.97
C TYR A 501 -0.53 -6.46 21.07
N PRO A 502 -0.01 -5.95 22.21
CA PRO A 502 0.51 -4.59 22.27
C PRO A 502 1.75 -4.38 21.37
N ALA A 503 2.66 -5.36 21.31
CA ALA A 503 3.82 -5.31 20.44
C ALA A 503 3.42 -5.36 18.95
N MET A 504 2.32 -6.04 18.62
CA MET A 504 1.76 -6.02 17.26
C MET A 504 1.12 -4.68 16.91
N VAL A 505 0.27 -4.10 17.78
CA VAL A 505 -0.29 -2.76 17.56
C VAL A 505 0.82 -1.72 17.41
N LEU A 506 1.83 -1.75 18.29
CA LEU A 506 3.01 -0.89 18.17
C LEU A 506 3.81 -1.15 16.88
N SER A 507 3.86 -2.40 16.38
CA SER A 507 4.50 -2.70 15.11
C SER A 507 3.74 -2.14 13.90
N LEU A 508 2.41 -2.20 13.89
CA LEU A 508 1.58 -1.58 12.85
C LEU A 508 1.81 -0.07 12.82
N ILE A 509 1.73 0.60 13.98
CA ILE A 509 1.97 2.04 14.13
C ILE A 509 3.41 2.40 13.73
N ALA A 510 4.40 1.62 14.14
CA ALA A 510 5.80 1.85 13.79
C ALA A 510 6.05 1.69 12.29
N THR A 511 5.47 0.67 11.63
CA THR A 511 5.55 0.53 10.16
C THR A 511 4.91 1.73 9.46
N GLY A 512 3.72 2.16 9.92
CA GLY A 512 3.02 3.29 9.30
C GLY A 512 3.73 4.63 9.46
N PHE A 513 4.33 4.89 10.62
CA PHE A 513 5.14 6.09 10.85
C PHE A 513 6.47 6.04 10.08
N LEU A 514 7.21 4.92 10.17
CA LEU A 514 8.51 4.79 9.52
C LEU A 514 8.41 4.84 7.99
N GLY A 515 7.29 4.42 7.40
CA GLY A 515 7.08 4.45 5.95
C GLY A 515 7.31 5.80 5.29
N PHE A 516 6.97 6.90 5.98
CA PHE A 516 7.22 8.27 5.52
C PHE A 516 8.70 8.70 5.63
N GLY A 517 9.58 7.87 6.20
CA GLY A 517 10.99 8.14 6.40
C GLY A 517 11.95 7.36 5.50
N LEU A 518 11.46 6.57 4.53
CA LEU A 518 12.30 5.63 3.74
C LEU A 518 12.46 5.99 2.26
N TRP A 519 11.60 6.86 1.71
CA TRP A 519 11.31 6.97 0.27
C TRP A 519 12.53 7.13 -0.65
N VAL A 520 13.56 7.84 -0.17
CA VAL A 520 14.78 8.15 -0.91
C VAL A 520 15.60 6.90 -1.27
N HIS A 521 15.34 5.71 -0.70
CA HIS A 521 16.00 4.49 -1.18
C HIS A 521 15.64 4.11 -2.63
N HIS A 522 14.53 4.62 -3.17
CA HIS A 522 14.22 4.49 -4.60
C HIS A 522 15.06 5.41 -5.49
N MET A 523 15.92 6.25 -4.90
CA MET A 523 16.70 7.30 -5.55
C MET A 523 18.22 7.17 -5.31
N PHE A 524 18.71 6.07 -4.74
CA PHE A 524 20.16 5.88 -4.53
C PHE A 524 20.99 6.00 -5.83
N ALA A 525 20.40 5.65 -6.98
CA ALA A 525 21.04 5.80 -8.29
C ALA A 525 21.05 7.24 -8.85
N THR A 526 20.49 8.25 -8.16
CA THR A 526 20.40 9.65 -8.66
C THR A 526 21.54 10.57 -8.19
N GLY A 527 22.61 10.04 -7.57
CA GLY A 527 23.79 10.83 -7.18
C GLY A 527 23.58 11.72 -5.95
N LEU A 528 22.91 11.19 -4.93
CA LEU A 528 22.51 11.93 -3.74
C LEU A 528 23.69 12.27 -2.80
N PRO A 529 23.54 13.28 -1.91
CA PRO A 529 24.52 13.51 -0.85
C PRO A 529 24.62 12.31 0.09
N LYS A 530 25.83 11.76 0.24
CA LYS A 530 26.16 10.57 1.04
C LYS A 530 25.58 10.53 2.46
N LEU A 531 25.41 11.69 3.10
CA LEU A 531 24.77 11.80 4.42
C LEU A 531 23.30 11.36 4.37
N GLY A 532 22.57 11.78 3.34
CA GLY A 532 21.21 11.33 3.06
C GLY A 532 21.17 9.84 2.74
N GLU A 533 21.99 9.37 1.80
CA GLU A 533 22.09 7.93 1.46
C GLU A 533 22.28 7.05 2.69
N SER A 534 23.18 7.46 3.59
CA SER A 534 23.49 6.74 4.84
C SER A 534 22.33 6.74 5.82
N PHE A 535 21.62 7.87 5.96
CA PHE A 535 20.43 7.98 6.79
C PHE A 535 19.29 7.08 6.27
N PHE A 536 18.96 7.19 4.98
CA PHE A 536 17.88 6.41 4.37
C PHE A 536 18.21 4.91 4.26
N THR A 537 19.48 4.54 4.10
CA THR A 537 19.95 3.14 4.27
C THR A 537 19.60 2.61 5.67
N ALA A 538 20.00 3.33 6.71
CA ALA A 538 19.76 2.92 8.10
C ALA A 538 18.26 2.86 8.46
N ALA A 539 17.48 3.86 8.03
CA ALA A 539 16.03 3.87 8.20
C ALA A 539 15.36 2.71 7.47
N SER A 540 15.80 2.38 6.25
CA SER A 540 15.25 1.28 5.45
C SER A 540 15.54 -0.09 6.07
N MET A 541 16.68 -0.26 6.75
CA MET A 541 16.96 -1.47 7.51
C MET A 541 16.13 -1.57 8.80
N LEU A 542 15.74 -0.44 9.41
CA LEU A 542 14.97 -0.41 10.66
C LEU A 542 13.56 -1.02 10.51
N ILE A 543 12.95 -0.94 9.33
CA ILE A 543 11.60 -1.49 9.07
C ILE A 543 11.52 -3.02 9.20
N ALA A 544 12.68 -3.71 9.14
CA ALA A 544 12.76 -5.13 9.41
C ALA A 544 12.37 -5.49 10.85
N ILE A 545 12.49 -4.56 11.81
CA ILE A 545 12.19 -4.84 13.23
C ILE A 545 10.67 -4.94 13.49
N PRO A 546 9.80 -3.95 13.17
CA PRO A 546 8.34 -4.10 13.30
C PRO A 546 7.79 -5.28 12.49
N THR A 547 8.39 -5.54 11.33
CA THR A 547 8.02 -6.65 10.45
C THR A 547 8.37 -8.01 11.07
N GLY A 548 9.58 -8.14 11.62
CA GLY A 548 10.03 -9.35 12.31
C GLY A 548 9.24 -9.65 13.59
N VAL A 549 8.91 -8.62 14.38
CA VAL A 549 8.06 -8.77 15.59
C VAL A 549 6.72 -9.41 15.24
N GLN A 550 6.04 -8.95 14.17
CA GLN A 550 4.77 -9.53 13.74
C GLN A 550 4.92 -11.00 13.31
N ILE A 551 5.96 -11.32 12.53
CA ILE A 551 6.25 -12.70 12.10
C ILE A 551 6.49 -13.63 13.31
N PHE A 552 7.29 -13.20 14.29
CA PHE A 552 7.52 -13.99 15.50
C PHE A 552 6.25 -14.10 16.37
N CYS A 553 5.41 -13.08 16.45
CA CYS A 553 4.10 -13.14 17.12
C CYS A 553 3.15 -14.16 16.46
N TRP A 554 3.07 -14.21 15.12
CA TRP A 554 2.29 -15.23 14.41
C TRP A 554 2.84 -16.64 14.64
N LEU A 555 4.15 -16.84 14.49
CA LEU A 555 4.80 -18.14 14.69
C LEU A 555 4.66 -18.65 16.12
N ALA A 556 4.81 -17.77 17.13
CA ALA A 556 4.58 -18.12 18.53
C ALA A 556 3.12 -18.49 18.79
N THR A 557 2.17 -17.77 18.19
CA THR A 557 0.72 -18.05 18.31
C THR A 557 0.37 -19.40 17.71
N LEU A 558 0.85 -19.72 16.51
CA LEU A 558 0.65 -21.04 15.88
C LEU A 558 1.31 -22.16 16.70
N ARG A 559 2.56 -21.97 17.15
CA ARG A 559 3.31 -22.96 17.95
C ARG A 559 2.64 -23.30 19.28
N SER A 560 1.92 -22.36 19.88
CA SER A 560 1.29 -22.52 21.20
C SER A 560 -0.24 -22.50 21.15
N GLY A 561 -0.82 -22.95 20.02
CA GLY A 561 -2.25 -23.15 19.81
C GLY A 561 -2.60 -24.58 19.33
N ARG A 562 -3.87 -24.81 19.01
CA ARG A 562 -4.37 -26.05 18.39
C ARG A 562 -4.66 -25.78 16.90
N VAL A 563 -3.61 -25.88 16.08
CA VAL A 563 -3.64 -25.48 14.67
C VAL A 563 -4.61 -26.33 13.83
N LEU A 564 -5.64 -25.68 13.27
CA LEU A 564 -6.60 -26.28 12.34
C LEU A 564 -6.22 -25.94 10.89
N VAL A 565 -5.63 -26.90 10.17
CA VAL A 565 -5.16 -26.70 8.79
C VAL A 565 -6.33 -26.69 7.79
N ARG A 566 -6.82 -25.48 7.50
CA ARG A 566 -7.82 -25.13 6.48
C ARG A 566 -7.21 -24.27 5.37
N ALA A 567 -7.91 -24.11 4.25
CA ALA A 567 -7.40 -23.35 3.10
C ALA A 567 -6.91 -21.92 3.46
N PRO A 568 -7.63 -21.09 4.26
CA PRO A 568 -7.15 -19.76 4.64
C PRO A 568 -5.79 -19.75 5.35
N LEU A 569 -5.55 -20.72 6.25
CA LEU A 569 -4.27 -20.81 6.95
C LEU A 569 -3.14 -21.25 6.02
N LEU A 570 -3.40 -22.06 5.00
CA LEU A 570 -2.39 -22.43 4.00
C LEU A 570 -1.94 -21.22 3.17
N TYR A 571 -2.85 -20.30 2.83
CA TYR A 571 -2.48 -19.02 2.20
C TYR A 571 -1.57 -18.18 3.12
N VAL A 572 -1.85 -18.14 4.42
CA VAL A 572 -1.00 -17.48 5.41
C VAL A 572 0.37 -18.14 5.54
N LEU A 573 0.46 -19.47 5.56
CA LEU A 573 1.74 -20.18 5.65
C LEU A 573 2.60 -19.97 4.39
N ALA A 574 1.97 -19.95 3.21
CA ALA A 574 2.63 -19.61 1.96
C ALA A 574 3.08 -18.13 1.93
N PHE A 575 2.25 -17.21 2.42
CA PHE A 575 2.62 -15.81 2.66
C PHE A 575 3.88 -15.71 3.52
N VAL A 576 3.93 -16.34 4.71
CA VAL A 576 5.10 -16.24 5.60
C VAL A 576 6.38 -16.76 4.90
N ALA A 577 6.29 -17.87 4.16
CA ALA A 577 7.42 -18.43 3.44
C ALA A 577 7.93 -17.50 2.32
N THR A 578 7.03 -16.98 1.47
CA THR A 578 7.40 -16.09 0.37
C THR A 578 7.82 -14.72 0.88
N PHE A 579 7.06 -14.11 1.79
CA PHE A 579 7.33 -12.76 2.30
C PHE A 579 8.66 -12.67 3.07
N VAL A 580 9.09 -13.70 3.79
CA VAL A 580 10.44 -13.73 4.41
C VAL A 580 11.55 -13.69 3.35
N LEU A 581 11.41 -14.39 2.21
CA LEU A 581 12.36 -14.28 1.08
C LEU A 581 12.31 -12.88 0.43
N GLY A 582 11.13 -12.26 0.38
CA GLY A 582 10.96 -10.85 -0.02
C GLY A 582 11.69 -9.88 0.90
N GLY A 583 11.54 -10.03 2.22
CA GLY A 583 12.24 -9.22 3.22
C GLY A 583 13.77 -9.35 3.15
N LEU A 584 14.29 -10.56 2.89
CA LEU A 584 15.73 -10.77 2.70
C LEU A 584 16.28 -10.03 1.47
N SER A 585 15.57 -10.07 0.33
CA SER A 585 15.95 -9.25 -0.84
C SER A 585 15.72 -7.76 -0.62
N GLY A 586 14.77 -7.38 0.25
CA GLY A 586 14.53 -6.00 0.67
C GLY A 586 15.70 -5.41 1.45
N VAL A 587 16.27 -6.17 2.40
CA VAL A 587 17.48 -5.76 3.14
C VAL A 587 18.70 -5.62 2.21
N MET A 588 18.73 -6.33 1.07
CA MET A 588 19.78 -6.15 0.05
C MET A 588 19.62 -4.82 -0.70
N VAL A 589 18.43 -4.49 -1.23
CA VAL A 589 18.21 -3.21 -1.95
C VAL A 589 18.14 -2.00 -1.02
N ALA A 590 17.85 -2.19 0.28
CA ALA A 590 18.00 -1.16 1.30
C ALA A 590 19.46 -0.73 1.53
N SER A 591 20.44 -1.48 1.01
CA SER A 591 21.87 -1.16 1.09
C SER A 591 22.33 -0.48 -0.19
N ALA A 592 22.52 0.85 -0.17
CA ALA A 592 22.87 1.63 -1.36
C ALA A 592 24.03 1.07 -2.22
N PRO A 593 25.15 0.52 -1.66
CA PRO A 593 26.21 -0.09 -2.47
C PRO A 593 25.81 -1.37 -3.22
N LEU A 594 24.77 -2.08 -2.76
CA LEU A 594 24.18 -3.21 -3.49
C LEU A 594 23.11 -2.71 -4.46
N ASP A 595 22.30 -1.72 -4.07
CA ASP A 595 21.30 -1.14 -4.97
C ASP A 595 21.96 -0.55 -6.21
N LEU A 596 23.09 0.16 -6.10
CA LEU A 596 23.87 0.65 -7.25
C LEU A 596 24.36 -0.43 -8.25
N GLN A 597 24.15 -1.73 -7.97
CA GLN A 597 24.36 -2.85 -8.91
C GLN A 597 23.08 -3.61 -9.27
N LEU A 598 22.00 -3.42 -8.52
CA LEU A 598 20.71 -4.13 -8.66
C LEU A 598 19.59 -3.21 -9.18
N HIS A 599 19.77 -1.89 -9.11
CA HIS A 599 18.84 -0.85 -9.54
C HIS A 599 18.43 -1.05 -10.99
N ASP A 600 17.14 -0.88 -11.26
CA ASP A 600 16.53 -1.13 -12.58
C ASP A 600 16.84 -2.50 -13.22
N THR A 601 17.31 -3.49 -12.47
CA THR A 601 17.41 -4.88 -12.94
C THR A 601 16.13 -5.68 -12.62
N PHE A 602 16.05 -6.90 -13.18
CA PHE A 602 15.07 -7.91 -12.80
C PHE A 602 15.12 -8.29 -11.30
N PHE A 603 16.18 -7.94 -10.54
CA PHE A 603 16.24 -8.18 -9.09
C PHE A 603 15.24 -7.32 -8.33
N VAL A 604 15.14 -6.02 -8.68
CA VAL A 604 14.15 -5.10 -8.08
C VAL A 604 12.74 -5.50 -8.47
N VAL A 605 12.53 -5.96 -9.71
CA VAL A 605 11.25 -6.53 -10.16
C VAL A 605 10.87 -7.75 -9.32
N ALA A 606 11.80 -8.68 -9.12
CA ALA A 606 11.58 -9.87 -8.30
C ALA A 606 11.26 -9.52 -6.85
N HIS A 607 12.08 -8.68 -6.21
CA HIS A 607 11.88 -8.21 -4.85
C HIS A 607 10.49 -7.59 -4.65
N LEU A 608 10.11 -6.63 -5.52
CA LEU A 608 8.82 -5.95 -5.45
C LEU A 608 7.66 -6.95 -5.53
N HIS A 609 7.70 -7.93 -6.44
CA HIS A 609 6.64 -8.94 -6.54
C HIS A 609 6.60 -9.87 -5.33
N TYR A 610 7.75 -10.19 -4.72
CA TYR A 610 7.83 -10.98 -3.49
C TYR A 610 7.20 -10.27 -2.28
N VAL A 611 7.35 -8.95 -2.14
CA VAL A 611 6.71 -8.19 -1.04
C VAL A 611 5.29 -7.73 -1.36
N LEU A 612 4.96 -7.44 -2.62
CA LEU A 612 3.64 -6.97 -3.02
C LEU A 612 2.65 -8.11 -3.25
N ILE A 613 2.92 -9.01 -4.22
CA ILE A 613 2.05 -10.17 -4.47
C ILE A 613 2.23 -11.19 -3.34
N GLY A 614 3.47 -11.58 -3.06
CA GLY A 614 3.77 -12.54 -1.99
C GLY A 614 3.37 -12.06 -0.60
N GLY A 615 3.52 -10.76 -0.31
CA GLY A 615 3.16 -10.16 0.98
C GLY A 615 1.69 -9.77 1.13
N SER A 616 0.98 -9.42 0.05
CA SER A 616 -0.37 -8.82 0.16
C SER A 616 -1.46 -9.60 -0.59
N VAL A 617 -1.17 -10.13 -1.79
CA VAL A 617 -2.15 -10.94 -2.55
C VAL A 617 -2.34 -12.33 -1.94
N PHE A 618 -1.28 -12.97 -1.41
CA PHE A 618 -1.43 -14.25 -0.72
C PHE A 618 -2.35 -14.15 0.52
N PRO A 619 -2.17 -13.19 1.44
CA PRO A 619 -3.14 -12.94 2.52
C PRO A 619 -4.53 -12.56 2.02
N LEU A 620 -4.66 -11.75 0.96
CA LEU A 620 -5.96 -11.37 0.40
C LEU A 620 -6.76 -12.58 -0.12
N LEU A 621 -6.12 -13.52 -0.83
CA LEU A 621 -6.79 -14.73 -1.31
C LEU A 621 -7.13 -15.70 -0.15
N GLY A 622 -6.36 -15.68 0.94
CA GLY A 622 -6.69 -16.36 2.19
C GLY A 622 -7.86 -15.71 2.94
N ALA A 623 -7.86 -14.38 3.03
CA ALA A 623 -8.92 -13.54 3.60
C ALA A 623 -10.24 -13.74 2.86
N LEU A 624 -10.23 -13.78 1.53
CA LEU A 624 -11.42 -14.07 0.75
C LEU A 624 -11.92 -15.51 1.00
N HIS A 625 -11.05 -16.53 1.07
CA HIS A 625 -11.50 -17.87 1.50
C HIS A 625 -12.07 -17.89 2.93
N TYR A 626 -11.58 -17.03 3.82
CA TYR A 626 -12.03 -16.93 5.21
C TYR A 626 -13.39 -16.23 5.33
N TRP A 627 -13.58 -15.08 4.68
CA TRP A 627 -14.81 -14.27 4.76
C TRP A 627 -15.83 -14.54 3.65
N LEU A 628 -15.55 -15.33 2.60
CA LEU A 628 -16.53 -15.70 1.58
C LEU A 628 -17.81 -16.38 2.15
N PRO A 629 -17.78 -17.21 3.21
CA PRO A 629 -18.99 -17.64 3.92
C PRO A 629 -19.84 -16.46 4.42
N LYS A 630 -19.22 -15.43 4.99
CA LYS A 630 -19.88 -14.22 5.48
C LYS A 630 -20.38 -13.32 4.34
N MET A 631 -19.69 -13.29 3.20
CA MET A 631 -20.10 -12.50 2.03
C MET A 631 -21.19 -13.16 1.18
N SER A 632 -21.25 -14.50 1.14
CA SER A 632 -22.12 -15.25 0.21
C SER A 632 -23.17 -16.14 0.87
N GLY A 633 -23.09 -16.35 2.19
CA GLY A 633 -23.92 -17.35 2.89
C GLY A 633 -23.59 -18.80 2.52
N ARG A 634 -22.44 -19.08 1.90
CA ARG A 634 -22.05 -20.42 1.44
C ARG A 634 -20.59 -20.76 1.70
N MET A 635 -20.33 -22.02 2.05
CA MET A 635 -18.99 -22.54 2.35
C MET A 635 -18.21 -22.86 1.07
N PRO A 636 -16.93 -22.44 0.95
CA PRO A 636 -16.09 -22.73 -0.20
C PRO A 636 -15.57 -24.17 -0.22
N SER A 637 -15.13 -24.64 -1.40
CA SER A 637 -14.50 -25.95 -1.52
C SER A 637 -13.08 -25.90 -0.94
N GLU A 638 -12.88 -26.55 0.21
CA GLU A 638 -11.56 -26.78 0.79
C GLU A 638 -10.62 -27.50 -0.19
N GLY A 639 -11.13 -28.41 -1.02
CA GLY A 639 -10.33 -29.13 -2.02
C GLY A 639 -9.78 -28.20 -3.10
N LEU A 640 -10.63 -27.33 -3.65
CA LEU A 640 -10.19 -26.32 -4.64
C LEU A 640 -9.29 -25.27 -4.00
N GLY A 641 -9.58 -24.79 -2.79
CA GLY A 641 -8.74 -23.82 -2.09
C GLY A 641 -7.32 -24.36 -1.81
N ARG A 642 -7.21 -25.62 -1.36
CA ARG A 642 -5.94 -26.32 -1.15
C ARG A 642 -5.14 -26.52 -2.44
N LEU A 643 -5.81 -26.87 -3.54
CA LEU A 643 -5.16 -26.98 -4.86
C LEU A 643 -4.70 -25.61 -5.38
N THR A 644 -5.53 -24.58 -5.20
CA THR A 644 -5.26 -23.21 -5.64
C THR A 644 -4.03 -22.65 -4.97
N VAL A 645 -3.92 -22.71 -3.63
CA VAL A 645 -2.74 -22.19 -2.91
C VAL A 645 -1.46 -22.97 -3.25
N ALA A 646 -1.53 -24.28 -3.49
CA ALA A 646 -0.38 -25.08 -3.89
C ALA A 646 0.16 -24.67 -5.27
N ILE A 647 -0.72 -24.50 -6.27
CA ILE A 647 -0.32 -24.05 -7.61
C ILE A 647 0.11 -22.59 -7.59
N LEU A 648 -0.55 -21.73 -6.80
CA LEU A 648 -0.16 -20.32 -6.61
C LEU A 648 1.25 -20.21 -6.04
N PHE A 649 1.58 -20.95 -4.98
CA PHE A 649 2.91 -20.92 -4.35
C PHE A 649 4.00 -21.43 -5.30
N VAL A 650 3.79 -22.57 -5.96
CA VAL A 650 4.76 -23.12 -6.92
C VAL A 650 4.93 -22.19 -8.13
N GLY A 651 3.83 -21.72 -8.72
CA GLY A 651 3.85 -20.77 -9.84
C GLY A 651 4.55 -19.46 -9.45
N PHE A 652 4.30 -18.94 -8.25
CA PHE A 652 4.94 -17.71 -7.76
C PHE A 652 6.47 -17.86 -7.68
N GLN A 653 6.94 -18.89 -6.98
CA GLN A 653 8.38 -19.13 -6.81
C GLN A 653 9.05 -19.39 -8.18
N LEU A 654 8.40 -20.15 -9.08
CA LEU A 654 8.91 -20.37 -10.44
C LEU A 654 8.88 -19.11 -11.32
N THR A 655 7.97 -18.16 -11.07
CA THR A 655 7.91 -16.89 -11.82
C THR A 655 9.06 -15.97 -11.40
N PHE A 656 9.18 -15.69 -10.09
CA PHE A 656 9.96 -14.57 -9.59
C PHE A 656 11.33 -14.95 -9.01
N PHE A 657 11.55 -16.19 -8.55
CA PHE A 657 12.88 -16.60 -8.09
C PHE A 657 13.93 -16.59 -9.23
N PRO A 658 13.61 -17.01 -10.48
CA PRO A 658 14.52 -16.83 -11.61
C PRO A 658 14.80 -15.35 -11.93
N MET A 659 13.88 -14.43 -11.61
CA MET A 659 14.09 -13.00 -11.86
C MET A 659 15.17 -12.40 -10.94
N HIS A 660 15.31 -12.85 -9.69
CA HIS A 660 16.46 -12.49 -8.85
C HIS A 660 17.79 -12.90 -9.51
N GLN A 661 17.85 -14.09 -10.11
CA GLN A 661 19.05 -14.57 -10.81
C GLN A 661 19.32 -13.82 -12.11
N LEU A 662 18.27 -13.50 -12.88
CA LEU A 662 18.37 -12.65 -14.07
C LEU A 662 18.89 -11.24 -13.74
N GLY A 663 18.42 -10.65 -12.64
CA GLY A 663 18.92 -9.34 -12.19
C GLY A 663 20.39 -9.39 -11.75
N LEU A 664 20.80 -10.42 -11.01
CA LEU A 664 22.22 -10.67 -10.69
C LEU A 664 23.08 -10.95 -11.93
N ALA A 665 22.48 -11.45 -13.01
CA ALA A 665 23.09 -11.62 -14.33
C ALA A 665 22.96 -10.38 -15.23
N GLY A 666 22.61 -9.21 -14.66
CA GLY A 666 22.60 -7.93 -15.35
C GLY A 666 21.40 -7.69 -16.28
N MET A 667 20.31 -8.46 -16.18
CA MET A 667 19.11 -8.22 -17.01
C MET A 667 18.36 -6.96 -16.55
N PRO A 668 18.28 -5.89 -17.36
CA PRO A 668 17.53 -4.69 -17.02
C PRO A 668 16.02 -4.93 -17.10
N ARG A 669 15.23 -4.19 -16.31
CA ARG A 669 13.77 -4.14 -16.41
C ARG A 669 13.33 -3.35 -17.66
N ARG A 670 12.05 -3.46 -18.02
CA ARG A 670 11.40 -2.71 -19.13
C ARG A 670 11.92 -2.98 -20.54
N VAL A 671 12.90 -3.87 -20.76
CA VAL A 671 13.23 -4.36 -22.12
C VAL A 671 12.15 -5.29 -22.66
N TYR A 672 11.83 -5.18 -23.95
CA TYR A 672 10.83 -6.00 -24.65
C TYR A 672 11.40 -7.28 -25.28
N THR A 673 12.73 -7.39 -25.35
CA THR A 673 13.45 -8.51 -25.97
C THR A 673 14.87 -8.62 -25.39
N TYR A 674 15.57 -9.71 -25.70
CA TYR A 674 16.97 -9.96 -25.37
C TYR A 674 17.61 -10.86 -26.43
N LEU A 675 18.95 -10.84 -26.52
CA LEU A 675 19.72 -11.64 -27.47
C LEU A 675 20.03 -13.06 -26.92
N PRO A 676 20.18 -14.09 -27.77
CA PRO A 676 20.50 -15.46 -27.33
C PRO A 676 21.79 -15.57 -26.49
N GLU A 677 22.82 -14.79 -26.85
CA GLU A 677 24.18 -14.85 -26.28
C GLU A 677 24.24 -14.40 -24.81
N THR A 678 23.20 -13.69 -24.33
CA THR A 678 23.07 -13.26 -22.93
C THR A 678 22.99 -14.41 -21.94
N GLY A 679 22.60 -15.62 -22.40
CA GLY A 679 22.32 -16.75 -21.52
C GLY A 679 21.05 -16.61 -20.67
N TRP A 680 20.31 -15.50 -20.78
CA TRP A 680 19.09 -15.24 -19.99
C TRP A 680 17.89 -16.13 -20.38
N GLY A 681 17.95 -16.79 -21.53
CA GLY A 681 16.84 -17.57 -22.11
C GLY A 681 16.22 -18.62 -21.18
N PRO A 682 16.98 -19.57 -20.60
CA PRO A 682 16.42 -20.63 -19.77
C PRO A 682 15.70 -20.13 -18.51
N LEU A 683 16.23 -19.09 -17.85
CA LEU A 683 15.60 -18.49 -16.67
C LEU A 683 14.33 -17.70 -17.04
N ASN A 684 14.33 -17.03 -18.19
CA ASN A 684 13.15 -16.37 -18.73
C ASN A 684 12.04 -17.36 -19.11
N ALA A 685 12.38 -18.44 -19.83
CA ALA A 685 11.42 -19.50 -20.16
C ALA A 685 10.81 -20.13 -18.89
N LEU A 686 11.63 -20.42 -17.87
CA LEU A 686 11.15 -20.92 -16.57
C LEU A 686 10.22 -19.93 -15.86
N SER A 687 10.59 -18.64 -15.85
CA SER A 687 9.77 -17.55 -15.31
C SER A 687 8.40 -17.47 -16.00
N SER A 688 8.36 -17.65 -17.32
CA SER A 688 7.12 -17.62 -18.10
C SER A 688 6.24 -18.87 -17.89
N VAL A 689 6.84 -20.04 -17.66
CA VAL A 689 6.10 -21.23 -17.20
C VAL A 689 5.51 -21.00 -15.80
N GLY A 690 6.26 -20.38 -14.90
CA GLY A 690 5.75 -19.96 -13.59
C GLY A 690 4.54 -19.02 -13.71
N ALA A 691 4.61 -18.03 -14.62
CA ALA A 691 3.53 -17.07 -14.83
C ALA A 691 2.26 -17.75 -15.38
N ALA A 692 2.40 -18.72 -16.28
CA ALA A 692 1.28 -19.54 -16.74
C ALA A 692 0.60 -20.31 -15.58
N LEU A 693 1.39 -20.86 -14.64
CA LEU A 693 0.86 -21.50 -13.44
C LEU A 693 0.16 -20.52 -12.49
N LEU A 694 0.63 -19.27 -12.38
CA LEU A 694 -0.10 -18.20 -11.67
C LEU A 694 -1.45 -17.90 -12.33
N GLY A 695 -1.51 -17.83 -13.67
CA GLY A 695 -2.76 -17.71 -14.42
C GLY A 695 -3.74 -18.85 -14.11
N VAL A 696 -3.26 -20.10 -14.11
CA VAL A 696 -4.05 -21.28 -13.70
C VAL A 696 -4.52 -21.18 -12.24
N ALA A 697 -3.70 -20.68 -11.32
CA ALA A 697 -4.11 -20.47 -9.94
C ALA A 697 -5.22 -19.42 -9.80
N VAL A 698 -5.17 -18.31 -10.55
CA VAL A 698 -6.24 -17.30 -10.57
C VAL A 698 -7.54 -17.89 -11.14
N LEU A 699 -7.46 -18.68 -12.22
CA LEU A 699 -8.62 -19.37 -12.78
C LEU A 699 -9.24 -20.39 -11.78
N LEU A 700 -8.41 -21.12 -11.02
CA LEU A 700 -8.88 -22.03 -9.98
C LEU A 700 -9.51 -21.30 -8.79
N PHE A 701 -8.99 -20.13 -8.40
CA PHE A 701 -9.60 -19.26 -7.41
C PHE A 701 -11.01 -18.82 -7.85
N VAL A 702 -11.13 -18.27 -9.06
CA VAL A 702 -12.40 -17.83 -9.65
C VAL A 702 -13.37 -19.01 -9.79
N ALA A 703 -12.88 -20.19 -10.18
CA ALA A 703 -13.69 -21.41 -10.23
C ALA A 703 -14.20 -21.84 -8.84
N ASN A 704 -13.40 -21.69 -7.77
CA ASN A 704 -13.85 -21.95 -6.40
C ASN A 704 -14.93 -20.96 -5.95
N VAL A 705 -14.77 -19.67 -6.24
CA VAL A 705 -15.80 -18.64 -5.94
C VAL A 705 -17.09 -18.96 -6.70
N ALA A 706 -17.02 -19.21 -8.00
CA ALA A 706 -18.17 -19.56 -8.83
C ALA A 706 -18.85 -20.88 -8.40
N TRP A 707 -18.06 -21.87 -7.96
CA TRP A 707 -18.58 -23.10 -7.34
C TRP A 707 -19.29 -22.80 -6.01
N THR A 708 -18.70 -21.95 -5.17
CA THR A 708 -19.25 -21.57 -3.85
C THR A 708 -20.62 -20.93 -4.00
N LEU A 709 -20.74 -19.92 -4.85
CA LEU A 709 -22.01 -19.19 -5.09
C LEU A 709 -23.13 -20.10 -5.61
N ARG A 710 -22.80 -21.11 -6.43
CA ARG A 710 -23.78 -22.00 -7.09
C ARG A 710 -24.09 -23.27 -6.29
N ARG A 711 -23.08 -23.89 -5.67
CA ARG A 711 -23.10 -25.25 -5.13
C ARG A 711 -22.52 -25.40 -3.72
N GLY A 712 -21.92 -24.35 -3.15
CA GLY A 712 -21.46 -24.37 -1.76
C GLY A 712 -22.62 -24.64 -0.79
N ALA A 713 -22.35 -25.42 0.25
CA ALA A 713 -23.31 -25.67 1.33
C ALA A 713 -23.61 -24.35 2.08
N ARG A 714 -24.81 -24.21 2.66
CA ARG A 714 -25.17 -23.03 3.46
C ARG A 714 -24.16 -22.84 4.59
N ALA A 715 -23.66 -21.62 4.74
CA ALA A 715 -22.81 -21.25 5.86
C ALA A 715 -23.65 -20.99 7.11
N GLU A 716 -23.09 -21.37 8.26
CA GLU A 716 -23.55 -20.92 9.57
C GLU A 716 -23.10 -19.48 9.82
N ASP A 717 -23.57 -18.88 10.91
CA ASP A 717 -23.22 -17.50 11.27
C ASP A 717 -21.74 -17.41 11.70
N ASP A 718 -21.22 -18.42 12.40
CA ASP A 718 -19.78 -18.60 12.66
C ASP A 718 -19.30 -20.02 12.27
N PRO A 719 -18.96 -20.26 10.99
CA PRO A 719 -18.50 -21.56 10.52
C PRO A 719 -17.05 -21.87 10.93
N TRP A 720 -16.36 -20.96 11.62
CA TRP A 720 -14.96 -21.09 12.01
C TRP A 720 -14.74 -21.12 13.53
N GLY A 721 -15.69 -20.65 14.33
CA GLY A 721 -15.56 -20.46 15.77
C GLY A 721 -14.63 -19.29 16.12
N ALA A 722 -14.75 -18.16 15.42
CA ALA A 722 -13.92 -16.96 15.58
C ALA A 722 -14.30 -16.14 16.84
N ASP A 723 -13.53 -15.09 17.14
CA ASP A 723 -13.72 -14.29 18.36
C ASP A 723 -14.41 -12.93 18.16
N THR A 724 -14.47 -12.44 16.91
CA THR A 724 -14.82 -11.06 16.54
C THR A 724 -16.27 -10.89 16.05
N LEU A 725 -16.80 -9.67 16.16
CA LEU A 725 -18.24 -9.38 16.01
C LEU A 725 -18.82 -9.61 14.61
N GLU A 726 -18.03 -9.73 13.53
CA GLU A 726 -18.59 -10.02 12.21
C GLU A 726 -19.19 -11.44 12.12
N TRP A 727 -18.90 -12.31 13.08
CA TRP A 727 -19.39 -13.68 13.17
C TRP A 727 -20.64 -13.84 14.07
N SER A 728 -21.07 -12.80 14.79
CA SER A 728 -22.32 -12.82 15.58
C SER A 728 -23.56 -12.30 14.84
N THR A 729 -23.40 -11.95 13.56
CA THR A 729 -24.49 -11.63 12.62
C THR A 729 -24.60 -12.69 11.53
N THR A 730 -25.69 -12.71 10.78
CA THR A 730 -26.01 -13.81 9.85
C THR A 730 -25.00 -13.97 8.71
N SER A 731 -25.04 -15.12 8.04
CA SER A 731 -24.27 -15.36 6.81
C SER A 731 -25.19 -15.42 5.57
N PRO A 732 -25.28 -14.36 4.73
CA PRO A 732 -24.65 -13.04 4.87
C PRO A 732 -25.38 -12.12 5.89
N PRO A 733 -24.75 -11.01 6.34
CA PRO A 733 -25.38 -10.08 7.27
C PRO A 733 -26.60 -9.37 6.67
N PRO A 734 -27.61 -9.00 7.47
CA PRO A 734 -28.74 -8.22 7.01
C PRO A 734 -28.31 -6.79 6.65
N ALA A 735 -29.19 -6.03 6.00
CA ALA A 735 -28.87 -4.68 5.55
C ALA A 735 -28.33 -3.78 6.69
N TYR A 736 -28.93 -3.89 7.89
CA TYR A 736 -28.63 -3.16 9.12
C TYR A 736 -27.50 -3.75 9.99
N ASN A 737 -26.85 -4.85 9.58
CA ASN A 737 -25.86 -5.64 10.36
C ASN A 737 -26.38 -6.26 11.67
N PHE A 738 -26.75 -5.45 12.65
CA PHE A 738 -27.11 -5.87 14.01
C PHE A 738 -28.49 -5.32 14.39
N VAL A 739 -29.35 -6.19 14.93
CA VAL A 739 -30.70 -5.81 15.42
C VAL A 739 -30.53 -4.77 16.54
N HIS A 740 -29.81 -5.18 17.59
CA HIS A 740 -29.35 -4.35 18.71
C HIS A 740 -27.83 -4.28 18.68
N ILE A 741 -27.24 -3.13 19.03
CA ILE A 741 -25.77 -2.95 19.02
C ILE A 741 -25.17 -3.71 20.21
N PRO A 742 -24.14 -4.55 20.03
CA PRO A 742 -23.51 -5.27 21.14
C PRO A 742 -22.71 -4.32 22.05
N VAL A 743 -22.47 -4.76 23.29
CA VAL A 743 -21.61 -4.08 24.27
C VAL A 743 -20.38 -4.94 24.51
N VAL A 744 -19.20 -4.33 24.47
CA VAL A 744 -17.91 -5.03 24.31
C VAL A 744 -17.09 -4.94 25.59
N GLU A 745 -17.16 -6.01 26.39
CA GLU A 745 -16.51 -6.09 27.70
C GLU A 745 -15.07 -6.70 27.59
N SER A 746 -14.73 -7.37 26.48
CA SER A 746 -13.41 -7.99 26.23
C SER A 746 -12.94 -7.81 24.76
N ARG A 747 -11.64 -8.05 24.49
CA ARG A 747 -11.05 -8.04 23.13
C ARG A 747 -11.52 -9.21 22.26
N HIS A 748 -12.02 -10.28 22.87
CA HIS A 748 -12.41 -11.53 22.22
C HIS A 748 -13.88 -11.83 22.55
N PRO A 749 -14.83 -10.95 22.14
CA PRO A 749 -16.19 -10.94 22.66
C PRO A 749 -16.86 -12.30 22.55
N LEU A 750 -16.82 -12.97 21.39
CA LEU A 750 -17.56 -14.22 21.19
C LEU A 750 -16.94 -15.43 21.91
N TRP A 751 -15.64 -15.39 22.21
CA TRP A 751 -14.98 -16.41 23.05
C TRP A 751 -15.15 -16.17 24.55
N THR A 752 -15.53 -14.95 24.96
CA THR A 752 -15.70 -14.59 26.39
C THR A 752 -17.17 -14.64 26.80
N HIS A 753 -18.03 -14.05 25.98
CA HIS A 753 -19.47 -13.95 26.17
C HIS A 753 -20.18 -14.22 24.81
N PRO A 754 -20.51 -15.48 24.49
CA PRO A 754 -21.14 -15.85 23.22
C PRO A 754 -22.46 -15.12 22.92
N SER A 755 -23.15 -14.66 23.96
CA SER A 755 -24.24 -13.68 23.89
C SER A 755 -23.82 -12.42 24.64
N PRO A 756 -23.26 -11.39 23.97
CA PRO A 756 -22.94 -10.12 24.62
C PRO A 756 -24.22 -9.37 25.01
N ARG A 757 -24.09 -8.47 25.99
CA ARG A 757 -25.14 -7.49 26.35
C ARG A 757 -25.37 -6.54 25.17
N VAL A 758 -26.54 -5.88 25.12
CA VAL A 758 -26.92 -5.04 23.99
C VAL A 758 -27.40 -3.65 24.40
N VAL A 759 -27.27 -2.71 23.49
CA VAL A 759 -27.84 -1.36 23.54
C VAL A 759 -29.30 -1.40 23.08
N THR A 760 -30.20 -0.93 23.92
CA THR A 760 -31.60 -0.66 23.58
C THR A 760 -31.81 0.84 23.30
N GLY A 761 -33.05 1.26 23.00
CA GLY A 761 -33.40 2.68 22.85
C GLY A 761 -32.91 3.36 21.55
N LEU A 762 -32.34 2.61 20.61
CA LEU A 762 -32.07 3.09 19.25
C LEU A 762 -33.34 3.01 18.39
N ARG A 763 -33.57 4.03 17.56
CA ARG A 763 -34.66 4.06 16.59
C ARG A 763 -34.54 2.94 15.55
N ILE A 764 -35.71 2.50 15.09
CA ILE A 764 -35.90 1.43 14.11
C ILE A 764 -36.65 1.90 12.85
N ASP A 765 -37.30 3.06 12.93
CA ASP A 765 -38.05 3.74 11.86
C ASP A 765 -37.16 4.64 10.99
N VAL A 766 -36.01 5.08 11.51
CA VAL A 766 -34.97 5.83 10.79
C VAL A 766 -33.62 5.14 10.91
N ARG A 767 -32.66 5.53 10.05
CA ARG A 767 -31.31 4.92 9.97
C ARG A 767 -30.38 5.42 11.07
N GLU A 768 -30.75 5.18 12.32
CA GLU A 768 -29.99 5.65 13.47
C GLU A 768 -28.78 4.76 13.78
N VAL A 769 -27.66 5.41 14.10
CA VAL A 769 -26.44 4.82 14.65
C VAL A 769 -26.06 5.50 15.97
N LEU A 770 -25.34 4.75 16.81
CA LEU A 770 -24.76 5.28 18.03
C LEU A 770 -23.38 5.86 17.74
N VAL A 771 -23.14 7.08 18.23
CA VAL A 771 -21.83 7.74 18.23
C VAL A 771 -21.21 7.60 19.62
N THR A 772 -19.91 7.34 19.67
CA THR A 772 -19.13 7.18 20.91
C THR A 772 -17.95 8.15 20.98
N ASP A 773 -17.30 8.28 22.15
CA ASP A 773 -15.99 8.93 22.24
C ASP A 773 -14.91 8.17 21.44
N ALA A 774 -13.79 8.85 21.17
CA ALA A 774 -12.73 8.37 20.27
C ALA A 774 -11.69 7.43 20.92
N ILE A 775 -11.69 7.28 22.25
CA ILE A 775 -10.72 6.46 23.00
C ILE A 775 -11.41 5.21 23.56
N ASP A 776 -12.39 5.39 24.45
CA ASP A 776 -12.95 4.32 25.29
C ASP A 776 -14.25 3.71 24.75
N ALA A 777 -14.85 4.35 23.74
CA ALA A 777 -16.15 4.02 23.17
C ALA A 777 -17.30 4.10 24.20
N VAL A 778 -17.30 5.14 25.03
CA VAL A 778 -18.46 5.56 25.83
C VAL A 778 -19.50 6.20 24.90
N PRO A 779 -20.81 5.89 25.04
CA PRO A 779 -21.87 6.57 24.30
C PRO A 779 -21.82 8.09 24.43
N ASP A 780 -21.89 8.78 23.29
CA ASP A 780 -21.79 10.24 23.15
C ASP A 780 -23.16 10.82 22.74
N HIS A 781 -23.66 10.41 21.57
CA HIS A 781 -25.01 10.78 21.10
C HIS A 781 -25.54 9.79 20.04
N ARG A 782 -26.82 9.93 19.67
CA ARG A 782 -27.43 9.24 18.53
C ARG A 782 -27.32 10.11 17.27
N HIS A 783 -27.08 9.51 16.12
CA HIS A 783 -27.01 10.23 14.84
C HIS A 783 -27.86 9.50 13.77
N MET A 784 -28.66 10.26 13.01
CA MET A 784 -29.47 9.76 11.91
C MET A 784 -28.65 9.77 10.62
N LEU A 785 -28.35 8.59 10.07
CA LEU A 785 -27.64 8.47 8.80
C LEU A 785 -28.54 8.72 7.60
N ASP A 786 -27.89 9.25 6.57
CA ASP A 786 -28.51 9.73 5.36
C ASP A 786 -29.07 8.61 4.44
N GLY A 787 -30.19 8.89 3.78
CA GLY A 787 -30.88 7.92 2.92
C GLY A 787 -30.20 7.70 1.55
N PRO A 788 -30.51 6.61 0.83
CA PRO A 788 -30.05 6.37 -0.54
C PRO A 788 -30.48 7.50 -1.49
N THR A 789 -29.61 7.92 -2.42
CA THR A 789 -29.92 8.98 -3.39
C THR A 789 -28.99 8.91 -4.61
N LEU A 790 -29.38 9.53 -5.73
CA LEU A 790 -28.59 9.59 -6.95
C LEU A 790 -27.45 10.63 -6.91
N TYR A 791 -27.48 11.61 -5.99
CA TYR A 791 -26.50 12.70 -6.00
C TYR A 791 -25.02 12.25 -5.96
N PRO A 792 -24.59 11.24 -5.18
CA PRO A 792 -23.24 10.68 -5.26
C PRO A 792 -22.83 10.22 -6.67
N PHE A 793 -23.73 9.59 -7.42
CA PHE A 793 -23.49 9.16 -8.80
C PHE A 793 -23.45 10.36 -9.76
N LEU A 794 -24.40 11.29 -9.63
CA LEU A 794 -24.48 12.47 -10.49
C LEU A 794 -23.28 13.41 -10.29
N THR A 795 -22.85 13.65 -9.05
CA THR A 795 -21.64 14.41 -8.72
C THR A 795 -20.39 13.70 -9.23
N ALA A 796 -20.28 12.38 -9.09
CA ALA A 796 -19.13 11.62 -9.61
C ALA A 796 -19.06 11.69 -11.15
N MET A 797 -20.19 11.61 -11.85
CA MET A 797 -20.24 11.77 -13.31
C MET A 797 -19.91 13.20 -13.74
N ALA A 798 -20.48 14.21 -13.09
CA ALA A 798 -20.21 15.62 -13.38
C ALA A 798 -18.73 15.99 -13.15
N ALA A 799 -18.15 15.52 -12.04
CA ALA A 799 -16.73 15.66 -11.76
C ALA A 799 -15.90 14.93 -12.82
N GLY A 800 -16.26 13.68 -13.14
CA GLY A 800 -15.58 12.88 -14.15
C GLY A 800 -15.58 13.52 -15.54
N ILE A 801 -16.67 14.16 -15.97
CA ILE A 801 -16.74 14.90 -17.24
C ILE A 801 -15.76 16.07 -17.23
N GLY A 802 -15.72 16.89 -16.17
CA GLY A 802 -14.80 18.02 -16.08
C GLY A 802 -13.33 17.58 -16.04
N ILE A 803 -13.04 16.57 -15.22
CA ILE A 803 -11.73 15.94 -15.06
C ILE A 803 -11.24 15.33 -16.38
N ILE A 804 -12.07 14.59 -17.12
CA ILE A 804 -11.70 14.05 -18.45
C ILE A 804 -11.56 15.17 -19.49
N THR A 805 -12.33 16.26 -19.38
CA THR A 805 -12.21 17.42 -20.27
C THR A 805 -10.90 18.19 -20.02
N ALA A 806 -10.40 18.20 -18.78
CA ALA A 806 -9.14 18.87 -18.42
C ALA A 806 -7.92 18.30 -19.18
N ILE A 807 -7.93 17.00 -19.53
CA ILE A 807 -6.93 16.37 -20.42
C ILE A 807 -6.77 17.14 -21.75
N PHE A 808 -7.83 17.74 -22.26
CA PHE A 808 -7.86 18.38 -23.58
C PHE A 808 -7.87 19.91 -23.53
N THR A 809 -8.37 20.52 -22.45
CA THR A 809 -8.43 21.97 -22.32
C THR A 809 -8.54 22.44 -20.86
N PRO A 810 -7.87 23.53 -20.45
CA PRO A 810 -7.99 24.11 -19.10
C PRO A 810 -9.45 24.42 -18.69
N TRP A 811 -10.31 24.73 -19.66
CA TRP A 811 -11.75 24.95 -19.44
C TRP A 811 -12.48 23.74 -18.87
N GLY A 812 -11.90 22.53 -18.93
CA GLY A 812 -12.44 21.34 -18.27
C GLY A 812 -12.63 21.50 -16.77
N ILE A 813 -11.76 22.28 -16.11
CA ILE A 813 -11.89 22.63 -14.68
C ILE A 813 -13.16 23.46 -14.47
N THR A 814 -13.36 24.53 -15.26
CA THR A 814 -14.54 25.39 -15.19
C THR A 814 -15.83 24.62 -15.51
N VAL A 815 -15.80 23.77 -16.53
CA VAL A 815 -16.92 22.88 -16.89
C VAL A 815 -17.22 21.91 -15.73
N GLY A 816 -16.21 21.32 -15.11
CA GLY A 816 -16.37 20.44 -13.96
C GLY A 816 -17.02 21.12 -12.76
N VAL A 817 -16.59 22.34 -12.41
CA VAL A 817 -17.22 23.15 -11.35
C VAL A 817 -18.68 23.46 -11.68
N VAL A 818 -18.97 23.95 -12.89
CA VAL A 818 -20.34 24.29 -13.30
C VAL A 818 -21.26 23.06 -13.33
N LEU A 819 -20.78 21.89 -13.77
CA LEU A 819 -21.57 20.65 -13.80
C LEU A 819 -21.74 20.02 -12.42
N THR A 820 -20.77 20.15 -11.51
CA THR A 820 -20.86 19.56 -10.15
C THR A 820 -21.69 20.40 -9.19
N LEU A 821 -21.84 21.70 -9.41
CA LEU A 821 -22.64 22.58 -8.56
C LEU A 821 -24.10 22.11 -8.39
N PRO A 822 -24.90 21.83 -9.45
CA PRO A 822 -26.30 21.39 -9.28
C PRO A 822 -26.47 20.09 -8.46
N PRO A 823 -25.75 18.97 -8.71
CA PRO A 823 -25.90 17.76 -7.90
C PRO A 823 -25.30 17.90 -6.49
N LEU A 824 -24.31 18.76 -6.26
CA LEU A 824 -23.83 19.10 -4.91
C LEU A 824 -24.86 19.93 -4.13
N ILE A 825 -25.45 20.95 -4.76
CA ILE A 825 -26.55 21.73 -4.18
C ILE A 825 -27.72 20.80 -3.84
N GLY A 826 -28.06 19.84 -4.71
CA GLY A 826 -29.09 18.84 -4.44
C GLY A 826 -28.74 17.86 -3.31
N TRP A 827 -27.47 17.44 -3.18
CA TRP A 827 -27.01 16.58 -2.09
C TRP A 827 -27.13 17.29 -0.73
N PHE A 828 -26.64 18.52 -0.65
CA PHE A 828 -26.66 19.32 0.59
C PHE A 828 -27.95 20.11 0.80
N TRP A 829 -28.94 19.99 -0.10
CA TRP A 829 -30.22 20.65 0.07
C TRP A 829 -30.92 20.09 1.32
N PRO A 830 -31.45 20.95 2.21
CA PRO A 830 -32.27 20.47 3.31
C PRO A 830 -33.50 19.73 2.77
N ALA A 831 -33.48 18.40 2.84
CA ALA A 831 -34.69 17.59 2.74
C ALA A 831 -35.54 17.95 3.97
N GLY A 832 -36.45 18.91 3.78
CA GLY A 832 -37.17 19.57 4.87
C GLY A 832 -37.74 18.55 5.84
N GLU A 833 -37.40 18.70 7.12
CA GLU A 833 -37.70 17.68 8.12
C GLU A 833 -39.20 17.43 8.17
N ALA A 834 -39.62 16.28 7.66
CA ALA A 834 -40.93 15.71 7.92
C ALA A 834 -40.96 15.22 9.38
N ILE A 835 -40.95 16.19 10.30
CA ILE A 835 -41.42 16.02 11.68
C ILE A 835 -42.93 15.76 11.56
N ALA A 836 -43.27 14.52 11.17
CA ALA A 836 -44.62 14.00 11.17
C ALA A 836 -45.06 13.97 12.65
N GLY A 837 -45.68 15.06 13.08
CA GLY A 837 -45.89 15.35 14.48
C GLY A 837 -46.64 14.23 15.19
N THR A 838 -46.23 13.92 16.42
CA THR A 838 -46.96 13.05 17.34
C THR A 838 -48.18 13.76 17.91
N THR A 839 -49.04 14.31 17.04
CA THR A 839 -50.36 14.87 17.40
C THR A 839 -51.39 13.76 17.52
N ARG A 840 -51.21 12.91 18.55
CA ARG A 840 -52.22 11.98 19.05
C ARG A 840 -52.48 12.14 20.56
N GLU A 841 -52.56 13.40 20.99
CA GLU A 841 -53.35 13.78 22.18
C GLU A 841 -54.56 14.60 21.73
N LYS A 842 -55.74 13.94 21.69
CA LYS A 842 -57.12 14.46 21.79
C LYS A 842 -58.14 13.52 21.12
N ALA A 843 -58.41 12.41 21.78
CA ALA A 843 -59.67 11.67 21.78
C ALA A 843 -59.68 10.76 23.01
#